data_AF-A0A0S8EFU9-F1
#
_entry.id   AF-A0A0S8EFU9-F1
#
_cell.length_a   1.000
_cell.length_b   1.000
_cell.length_c   1.000
_cell.angle_alpha   90.00
_cell.angle_beta   90.00
_cell.angle_gamma   90.00
#
_symmetry.space_group_name_H-M   'P 1'
#
loop_
_entity.id
_entity.type
_entity.pdbx_description
1 polymer ?
#
loop_
_entity_poly.entity_id
_entity_poly.type
_entity_poly.pdbx_seq_one_letter_code
_entity_poly.pdbx_strand_id
1 'polypeptide(L)'
;MEPLEPRLLLDGTPLITEFLAVNSTLIYPANPESDWDWIEVYNPTTEAINLEGWHLTDNRDNLTKWTFPAGVILNPDTYRLVFASGLAGGDPAHPADLHADFKLSGSDPEYLGLVKPRGWEEDIVHEYYPTYPIQLEDVSYGLPPVGVLWDELVSSGAAATYHVPTPGEDVQAWTEPGFNDSGWVDTIVLDQSGVVVTEVSTGDTKFVEIQNVIDQPVNTTGWSVLVNDASLGDINDVAGPAWNLPASVAVGQVLYQTDDPGDHYWGSPIPWDAEGPGWVMILDSGGSVMDFVAWGYAAAEIASLSVDYGPFSGITVGDQWAGDGAGVGSAEPGGSGEPTFTAFNDHVAGGGTHVNTTTYAANGTSAGLLKDITTGIDTGVTLSTSHTSAYFGRSGAAPAPGTDAYDVFNGYVDFSIASGNGIEISAASGARYTHAFSGLDTGNGVTYTFTGTAVRGEGGYVNRWTLVTLEDADAATPAHSTGIGVVVISPTQVAIWTGHNSTAGQGFVAAWTGIDPGIDGNFSVVSTQYTGIIPPEVDPGGVADGSKGYGLAGIRLEEMPPTGPLVWLQRTGSHDSGRAGDFVWVRASGMGAANAGLTLPFATALPVTTGLGFSDNQADFEANIQTDVHEAMHGTSASLWTRIEFEVTDLTGFDVLTLRMKYADGFVAYLNGVPTVGRNAPEILEYDSAATEAHPDPLAVVFEDIDVSDYLPMLHVGTNVLAIHGLNDGAADADFLVLPELIASGTFDEPQYMRTPTRGADNLEGALGLVADTQFSVDRGFYDDPFDVVITTATAGAEIFYTTDGSKPHWIDATHPGPVSRYTGPIHISGTTTLRAMAAKPGYLDTNVDTHTYIFVDDVVRQTYQATLAAGFPTSWGGTSPDYGMDPDVIGTFDANGNPIG
;
A
#
# COMPACT_ATOMS: atom_id res chain seq x y z
N MET A 1 18.78 -17.80 52.56
CA MET A 1 17.71 -18.80 52.47
C MET A 1 16.66 -18.10 51.64
N GLU A 2 16.86 -18.13 50.34
CA GLU A 2 15.90 -17.57 49.38
C GLU A 2 14.69 -18.52 49.31
N PRO A 3 13.47 -17.99 49.11
CA PRO A 3 12.32 -18.83 48.85
C PRO A 3 12.54 -19.51 47.49
N LEU A 4 12.41 -20.84 47.47
CA LEU A 4 12.36 -21.61 46.22
C LEU A 4 11.12 -21.14 45.46
N GLU A 5 11.31 -20.64 44.24
CA GLU A 5 10.20 -20.39 43.32
C GLU A 5 9.48 -21.70 42.99
N PRO A 6 8.14 -21.70 42.87
CA PRO A 6 7.38 -22.90 42.54
C PRO A 6 7.64 -23.27 41.07
N ARG A 7 8.47 -24.30 40.85
CA ARG A 7 8.65 -24.97 39.55
C ARG A 7 7.43 -25.84 39.27
N LEU A 8 6.40 -25.30 38.61
CA LEU A 8 5.14 -26.02 38.41
C LEU A 8 5.10 -26.95 37.19
N LEU A 9 6.11 -26.95 36.31
CA LEU A 9 6.11 -27.79 35.10
C LEU A 9 7.28 -28.76 34.93
N LEU A 10 7.94 -29.17 36.02
CA LEU A 10 8.92 -30.27 35.96
C LEU A 10 8.46 -31.60 36.56
N ASP A 11 7.23 -31.75 37.07
CA ASP A 11 6.86 -32.95 37.87
C ASP A 11 5.62 -33.76 37.41
N GLY A 12 4.98 -33.46 36.28
CA GLY A 12 3.92 -34.33 35.73
C GLY A 12 2.78 -34.63 36.73
N THR A 13 2.19 -33.59 37.32
CA THR A 13 1.13 -33.68 38.34
C THR A 13 -0.16 -32.99 37.87
N PRO A 14 -1.34 -33.34 38.41
CA PRO A 14 -2.59 -32.72 38.00
C PRO A 14 -2.70 -31.28 38.52
N LEU A 15 -3.43 -30.43 37.78
CA LEU A 15 -3.54 -28.99 38.01
C LEU A 15 -5.00 -28.59 38.27
N ILE A 16 -5.23 -27.51 39.03
CA ILE A 16 -6.54 -26.85 39.10
C ILE A 16 -6.59 -25.79 37.99
N THR A 17 -7.22 -26.11 36.86
CA THR A 17 -7.16 -25.29 35.64
C THR A 17 -8.20 -24.18 35.62
N GLU A 18 -9.37 -24.37 36.22
CA GLU A 18 -10.44 -23.38 36.18
C GLU A 18 -11.34 -23.53 37.41
N PHE A 19 -11.88 -22.42 37.92
CA PHE A 19 -12.96 -22.46 38.90
C PHE A 19 -13.89 -21.26 38.75
N LEU A 20 -15.10 -21.38 39.30
CA LEU A 20 -16.10 -20.30 39.34
C LEU A 20 -16.71 -20.25 40.74
N ALA A 21 -16.60 -19.10 41.41
CA ALA A 21 -17.10 -18.90 42.78
C ALA A 21 -18.38 -18.04 42.87
N VAL A 22 -18.80 -17.42 41.76
CA VAL A 22 -20.05 -16.64 41.69
C VAL A 22 -20.80 -17.03 40.45
N ASN A 23 -21.84 -17.85 40.62
CA ASN A 23 -22.60 -18.43 39.53
C ASN A 23 -24.05 -17.96 39.61
N SER A 24 -24.59 -17.42 38.51
CA SER A 24 -26.00 -17.02 38.41
C SER A 24 -26.76 -17.78 37.33
N THR A 25 -26.00 -18.42 36.44
CA THR A 25 -26.53 -19.24 35.36
C THR A 25 -26.72 -20.69 35.81
N LEU A 26 -27.96 -21.17 35.73
CA LEU A 26 -28.30 -22.55 36.12
C LEU A 26 -27.54 -23.55 35.24
N ILE A 27 -26.62 -24.30 35.85
CA ILE A 27 -25.90 -25.41 35.20
C ILE A 27 -26.88 -26.52 34.81
N TYR A 28 -27.95 -26.68 35.62
CA TYR A 28 -29.03 -27.61 35.37
C TYR A 28 -30.37 -26.86 35.30
N PRO A 29 -30.99 -26.74 34.12
CA PRO A 29 -32.32 -26.13 34.00
C PRO A 29 -33.41 -26.81 34.85
N ALA A 30 -33.15 -28.05 35.29
CA ALA A 30 -34.07 -28.89 36.07
C ALA A 30 -33.82 -28.86 37.59
N ASN A 31 -32.75 -28.23 38.08
CA ASN A 31 -32.47 -28.10 39.52
C ASN A 31 -32.33 -26.62 39.92
N PRO A 32 -33.32 -26.04 40.63
CA PRO A 32 -33.31 -24.63 41.02
C PRO A 32 -32.24 -24.26 42.07
N GLU A 33 -31.47 -25.22 42.59
CA GLU A 33 -30.32 -25.01 43.48
C GLU A 33 -28.96 -25.22 42.78
N SER A 34 -28.89 -25.20 41.44
CA SER A 34 -27.68 -25.53 40.67
C SER A 34 -26.72 -24.37 40.38
N ASP A 35 -26.81 -23.28 41.15
CA ASP A 35 -25.87 -22.14 41.13
C ASP A 35 -24.57 -22.45 41.91
N TRP A 36 -24.17 -23.72 41.97
CA TRP A 36 -23.01 -24.13 42.75
C TRP A 36 -21.70 -23.64 42.12
N ASP A 37 -20.78 -23.28 43.00
CA ASP A 37 -19.37 -23.08 42.69
C ASP A 37 -18.78 -24.40 42.17
N TRP A 38 -17.77 -24.32 41.32
CA TRP A 38 -17.10 -25.51 40.81
C TRP A 38 -15.62 -25.27 40.59
N ILE A 39 -14.88 -26.37 40.64
CA ILE A 39 -13.43 -26.46 40.50
C ILE A 39 -13.16 -27.52 39.44
N GLU A 40 -12.29 -27.22 38.49
CA GLU A 40 -11.82 -28.14 37.47
C GLU A 40 -10.40 -28.60 37.74
N VAL A 41 -10.17 -29.91 37.63
CA VAL A 41 -8.85 -30.53 37.75
C VAL A 41 -8.46 -31.19 36.43
N TYR A 42 -7.31 -30.82 35.88
CA TYR A 42 -6.76 -31.34 34.62
C TYR A 42 -5.56 -32.26 34.85
N ASN A 43 -5.38 -33.24 33.97
CA ASN A 43 -4.18 -34.07 33.92
C ASN A 43 -3.37 -33.78 32.65
N PRO A 44 -2.26 -33.04 32.75
CA PRO A 44 -1.38 -32.73 31.61
C PRO A 44 -0.48 -33.91 31.21
N THR A 45 -0.51 -35.03 31.93
CA THR A 45 0.42 -36.14 31.69
C THR A 45 -0.09 -37.12 30.65
N THR A 46 0.82 -37.93 30.10
CA THR A 46 0.49 -39.02 29.18
C THR A 46 -0.04 -40.28 29.88
N GLU A 47 -0.12 -40.29 31.22
CA GLU A 47 -0.53 -41.44 32.03
C GLU A 47 -1.79 -41.13 32.85
N ALA A 48 -2.58 -42.15 33.18
CA ALA A 48 -3.76 -41.95 34.02
C ALA A 48 -3.35 -41.75 35.49
N ILE A 49 -3.92 -40.74 36.14
CA ILE A 49 -3.68 -40.41 37.55
C ILE A 49 -4.85 -40.88 38.41
N ASN A 50 -4.56 -41.66 39.45
CA ASN A 50 -5.54 -42.01 40.47
C ASN A 50 -5.58 -40.93 41.56
N LEU A 51 -6.71 -40.22 41.65
CA LEU A 51 -6.93 -39.17 42.64
C LEU A 51 -7.44 -39.69 43.98
N GLU A 52 -7.63 -41.00 44.15
CA GLU A 52 -8.07 -41.58 45.43
C GLU A 52 -7.20 -41.09 46.61
N GLY A 53 -7.85 -40.48 47.60
CA GLY A 53 -7.20 -40.00 48.81
C GLY A 53 -6.51 -38.64 48.68
N TRP A 54 -6.45 -38.03 47.49
CA TRP A 54 -6.00 -36.65 47.30
C TRP A 54 -7.00 -35.67 47.92
N HIS A 55 -6.59 -34.42 48.15
CA HIS A 55 -7.41 -33.43 48.82
C HIS A 55 -7.59 -32.15 48.01
N LEU A 56 -8.78 -31.54 48.11
CA LEU A 56 -9.02 -30.13 47.76
C LEU A 56 -9.22 -29.34 49.06
N THR A 57 -8.75 -28.10 49.07
CA THR A 57 -8.93 -27.20 50.21
C THR A 57 -8.96 -25.74 49.79
N ASP A 58 -9.81 -24.96 50.44
CA ASP A 58 -9.88 -23.49 50.39
C ASP A 58 -9.12 -22.82 51.56
N ASN A 59 -8.45 -23.63 52.39
CA ASN A 59 -7.80 -23.19 53.62
C ASN A 59 -6.41 -23.83 53.74
N ARG A 60 -5.37 -23.01 53.55
CA ARG A 60 -3.98 -23.47 53.58
C ARG A 60 -3.55 -24.05 54.95
N ASP A 61 -4.18 -23.63 56.04
CA ASP A 61 -3.94 -24.19 57.39
C ASP A 61 -4.61 -25.57 57.57
N ASN A 62 -5.44 -26.00 56.63
CA ASN A 62 -6.10 -27.31 56.62
C ASN A 62 -6.02 -27.97 55.23
N LEU A 63 -4.88 -28.57 54.93
CA LEU A 63 -4.59 -29.18 53.62
C LEU A 63 -5.39 -30.47 53.32
N THR A 64 -6.13 -31.01 54.29
CA THR A 64 -6.92 -32.25 54.14
C THR A 64 -8.41 -31.98 54.31
N LYS A 65 -8.90 -30.83 53.83
CA LYS A 65 -10.29 -30.38 54.06
C LYS A 65 -11.32 -31.31 53.40
N TRP A 66 -11.19 -31.56 52.10
CA TRP A 66 -12.05 -32.50 51.37
C TRP A 66 -11.20 -33.53 50.64
N THR A 67 -11.57 -34.81 50.74
CA THR A 67 -10.80 -35.92 50.15
C THR A 67 -11.55 -36.55 48.96
N PHE A 68 -10.85 -36.71 47.84
CA PHE A 68 -11.37 -37.44 46.68
C PHE A 68 -11.71 -38.90 47.03
N PRO A 69 -12.90 -39.39 46.65
CA PRO A 69 -13.32 -40.76 46.94
C PRO A 69 -12.54 -41.80 46.12
N ALA A 70 -12.65 -43.07 46.53
CA ALA A 70 -12.04 -44.18 45.80
C ALA A 70 -12.62 -44.32 44.39
N GLY A 71 -11.76 -44.65 43.42
CA GLY A 71 -12.16 -44.89 42.02
C GLY A 71 -12.20 -43.67 41.11
N VAL A 72 -11.80 -42.48 41.59
CA VAL A 72 -11.64 -41.29 40.74
C VAL A 72 -10.34 -41.38 39.95
N ILE A 73 -10.44 -41.81 38.69
CA ILE A 73 -9.33 -41.87 37.74
C ILE A 73 -9.44 -40.70 36.78
N LEU A 74 -8.38 -39.91 36.68
CA LEU A 74 -8.21 -38.80 35.76
C LEU A 74 -7.31 -39.29 34.62
N ASN A 75 -7.88 -39.50 33.43
CA ASN A 75 -7.16 -40.04 32.28
C ASN A 75 -6.19 -38.99 31.69
N PRO A 76 -5.20 -39.39 30.88
CA PRO A 76 -4.33 -38.46 30.16
C PRO A 76 -5.17 -37.44 29.39
N ASP A 77 -4.80 -36.16 29.47
CA ASP A 77 -5.42 -35.09 28.69
C ASP A 77 -6.94 -35.00 28.90
N THR A 78 -7.40 -35.18 30.15
CA THR A 78 -8.81 -35.05 30.51
C THR A 78 -9.01 -34.20 31.76
N TYR A 79 -10.22 -33.70 31.91
CA TYR A 79 -10.68 -32.83 33.00
C TYR A 79 -11.61 -33.57 33.97
N ARG A 80 -11.64 -33.16 35.24
CA ARG A 80 -12.64 -33.58 36.24
C ARG A 80 -13.21 -32.39 36.97
N LEU A 81 -14.52 -32.29 36.96
CA LEU A 81 -15.27 -31.25 37.65
C LEU A 81 -15.61 -31.69 39.08
N VAL A 82 -15.43 -30.78 40.04
CA VAL A 82 -15.83 -30.93 41.44
C VAL A 82 -16.65 -29.70 41.84
N PHE A 83 -17.90 -29.90 42.27
CA PHE A 83 -18.73 -28.82 42.76
C PHE A 83 -18.33 -28.44 44.19
N ALA A 84 -17.90 -27.20 44.40
CA ALA A 84 -17.70 -26.61 45.72
C ALA A 84 -19.04 -26.14 46.30
N SER A 85 -19.93 -27.11 46.51
CA SER A 85 -21.33 -26.86 46.86
C SER A 85 -21.59 -26.63 48.36
N GLY A 86 -20.67 -27.03 49.23
CA GLY A 86 -20.91 -27.10 50.68
C GLY A 86 -21.76 -28.29 51.14
N LEU A 87 -22.13 -29.22 50.24
CA LEU A 87 -22.99 -30.37 50.55
C LEU A 87 -22.16 -31.55 51.07
N ALA A 88 -22.11 -31.71 52.40
CA ALA A 88 -21.50 -32.87 53.03
C ALA A 88 -22.25 -34.18 52.66
N GLY A 89 -21.66 -34.97 51.76
CA GLY A 89 -22.24 -36.23 51.25
C GLY A 89 -22.74 -36.18 49.79
N GLY A 90 -22.60 -35.04 49.11
CA GLY A 90 -22.97 -34.83 47.71
C GLY A 90 -24.46 -34.64 47.45
N ASP A 91 -24.81 -34.45 46.17
CA ASP A 91 -26.21 -34.32 45.74
C ASP A 91 -26.86 -35.71 45.56
N PRO A 92 -27.89 -36.07 46.35
CA PRO A 92 -28.61 -37.33 46.18
C PRO A 92 -29.32 -37.47 44.83
N ALA A 93 -29.63 -36.36 44.15
CA ALA A 93 -30.23 -36.38 42.82
C ALA A 93 -29.20 -36.74 41.73
N HIS A 94 -27.93 -36.42 41.94
CA HIS A 94 -26.83 -36.69 41.02
C HIS A 94 -25.65 -37.35 41.75
N PRO A 95 -25.80 -38.61 42.24
CA PRO A 95 -24.81 -39.27 43.09
C PRO A 95 -23.49 -39.62 42.39
N ALA A 96 -23.38 -39.35 41.08
CA ALA A 96 -22.16 -39.53 40.30
C ALA A 96 -21.29 -38.26 40.29
N ASP A 97 -21.86 -37.09 40.62
CA ASP A 97 -21.15 -35.83 40.61
C ASP A 97 -20.31 -35.69 41.89
N LEU A 98 -19.13 -35.09 41.77
CA LEU A 98 -18.24 -34.86 42.91
C LEU A 98 -18.61 -33.54 43.58
N HIS A 99 -18.79 -33.58 44.89
CA HIS A 99 -19.13 -32.41 45.69
C HIS A 99 -18.16 -32.26 46.85
N ALA A 100 -17.44 -31.14 46.86
CA ALA A 100 -16.73 -30.68 48.04
C ALA A 100 -17.72 -30.14 49.07
N ASP A 101 -17.39 -30.33 50.35
CA ASP A 101 -18.20 -29.90 51.50
C ASP A 101 -17.90 -28.47 51.95
N PHE A 102 -17.23 -27.70 51.10
CA PHE A 102 -17.01 -26.26 51.23
C PHE A 102 -17.49 -25.50 49.99
N LYS A 103 -17.56 -24.17 50.11
CA LYS A 103 -17.89 -23.21 49.06
C LYS A 103 -16.71 -22.26 48.85
N LEU A 104 -16.60 -21.70 47.66
CA LEU A 104 -15.59 -20.70 47.33
C LEU A 104 -16.11 -19.29 47.66
N SER A 105 -15.21 -18.40 48.09
CA SER A 105 -15.51 -16.99 48.33
C SER A 105 -15.48 -16.19 47.03
N GLY A 106 -16.60 -15.56 46.66
CA GLY A 106 -16.65 -14.62 45.55
C GLY A 106 -16.21 -13.19 45.89
N SER A 107 -16.48 -12.74 47.12
CA SER A 107 -16.32 -11.33 47.53
C SER A 107 -15.00 -11.00 48.21
N ASP A 108 -14.34 -12.01 48.80
CA ASP A 108 -13.07 -11.86 49.49
C ASP A 108 -12.02 -12.78 48.85
N PRO A 109 -10.78 -12.33 48.62
CA PRO A 109 -9.69 -13.21 48.19
C PRO A 109 -9.52 -14.39 49.15
N GLU A 110 -9.47 -15.60 48.62
CA GLU A 110 -9.37 -16.84 49.39
C GLU A 110 -8.31 -17.79 48.80
N TYR A 111 -7.84 -18.77 49.57
CA TYR A 111 -6.91 -19.79 49.11
C TYR A 111 -7.64 -20.89 48.34
N LEU A 112 -6.98 -21.56 47.40
CA LEU A 112 -7.46 -22.81 46.81
C LEU A 112 -6.27 -23.70 46.47
N GLY A 113 -6.30 -24.98 46.84
CA GLY A 113 -5.20 -25.90 46.55
C GLY A 113 -5.60 -27.37 46.39
N LEU A 114 -4.78 -28.08 45.63
CA LEU A 114 -4.82 -29.52 45.38
C LEU A 114 -3.60 -30.19 46.05
N VAL A 115 -3.84 -31.22 46.85
CA VAL A 115 -2.84 -31.81 47.75
C VAL A 115 -2.82 -33.33 47.63
N LYS A 116 -1.62 -33.93 47.59
CA LYS A 116 -1.42 -35.39 47.61
C LYS A 116 -1.93 -36.01 48.93
N PRO A 117 -2.18 -37.33 48.97
CA PRO A 117 -2.92 -37.96 50.08
C PRO A 117 -2.36 -37.79 51.50
N ARG A 118 -1.06 -37.57 51.65
CA ARG A 118 -0.42 -37.40 52.95
C ARG A 118 -0.76 -36.04 53.60
N GLY A 119 -1.08 -35.02 52.81
CA GLY A 119 -1.65 -33.75 53.27
C GLY A 119 -0.68 -32.83 54.00
N TRP A 120 0.62 -32.90 53.70
CA TRP A 120 1.64 -31.99 54.26
C TRP A 120 1.93 -30.84 53.30
N GLU A 121 2.66 -29.80 53.74
CA GLU A 121 2.96 -28.66 52.86
C GLU A 121 3.76 -29.09 51.62
N GLU A 122 4.65 -30.07 51.74
CA GLU A 122 5.36 -30.64 50.59
C GLU A 122 4.49 -31.49 49.64
N ASP A 123 3.25 -31.79 50.04
CA ASP A 123 2.29 -32.56 49.24
C ASP A 123 1.39 -31.66 48.38
N ILE A 124 1.50 -30.33 48.50
CA ILE A 124 0.77 -29.38 47.63
C ILE A 124 1.29 -29.54 46.20
N VAL A 125 0.40 -29.84 45.25
CA VAL A 125 0.77 -30.01 43.84
C VAL A 125 0.37 -28.81 42.98
N HIS A 126 -0.66 -28.08 43.37
CA HIS A 126 -1.08 -26.84 42.72
C HIS A 126 -1.86 -26.00 43.74
N GLU A 127 -1.58 -24.69 43.79
CA GLU A 127 -2.23 -23.76 44.71
C GLU A 127 -2.37 -22.37 44.09
N TYR A 128 -3.48 -21.69 44.39
CA TYR A 128 -3.67 -20.26 44.20
C TYR A 128 -3.23 -19.55 45.48
N TYR A 129 -1.94 -19.18 45.53
CA TYR A 129 -1.27 -18.63 46.72
C TYR A 129 -0.82 -17.17 46.54
N PRO A 130 -0.94 -16.29 47.56
CA PRO A 130 -1.54 -16.54 48.88
C PRO A 130 -3.06 -16.70 48.84
N THR A 131 -3.72 -16.10 47.84
CA THR A 131 -5.17 -16.16 47.60
C THR A 131 -5.45 -15.89 46.11
N TYR A 132 -6.51 -16.48 45.55
CA TYR A 132 -7.10 -16.00 44.30
C TYR A 132 -7.86 -14.66 44.51
N PRO A 133 -8.02 -13.82 43.48
CA PRO A 133 -8.62 -12.49 43.62
C PRO A 133 -10.15 -12.53 43.73
N ILE A 134 -10.79 -11.37 43.92
CA ILE A 134 -12.27 -11.27 43.91
C ILE A 134 -12.87 -11.84 42.61
N GLN A 135 -14.03 -12.46 42.69
CA GLN A 135 -14.67 -13.15 41.56
C GLN A 135 -15.92 -12.39 41.10
N LEU A 136 -16.23 -12.47 39.80
CA LEU A 136 -17.39 -11.82 39.20
C LEU A 136 -18.45 -12.85 38.80
N GLU A 137 -19.69 -12.40 38.73
CA GLU A 137 -20.84 -13.23 38.34
C GLU A 137 -20.63 -13.84 36.95
N ASP A 138 -20.68 -15.18 36.88
CA ASP A 138 -20.49 -16.00 35.69
C ASP A 138 -19.15 -15.80 34.96
N VAL A 139 -18.13 -15.26 35.65
CA VAL A 139 -16.76 -15.12 35.16
C VAL A 139 -15.87 -16.07 35.96
N SER A 140 -15.32 -17.08 35.29
CA SER A 140 -14.39 -18.02 35.92
C SER A 140 -13.00 -17.43 36.04
N TYR A 141 -12.20 -18.05 36.89
CA TYR A 141 -10.80 -17.72 37.09
C TYR A 141 -9.98 -18.99 37.04
N GLY A 142 -8.85 -18.96 36.35
CA GLY A 142 -8.13 -20.19 36.05
C GLY A 142 -6.87 -19.95 35.25
N LEU A 143 -6.06 -20.99 35.10
CA LEU A 143 -4.96 -20.97 34.15
C LEU A 143 -5.55 -20.79 32.74
N PRO A 144 -4.96 -19.98 31.85
CA PRO A 144 -5.31 -20.02 30.43
C PRO A 144 -5.17 -21.47 29.90
N PRO A 145 -5.64 -21.80 28.67
CA PRO A 145 -5.47 -23.15 28.13
C PRO A 145 -4.03 -23.58 28.40
N VAL A 146 -3.83 -24.82 28.88
CA VAL A 146 -2.48 -25.39 29.12
C VAL A 146 -1.82 -25.53 27.76
N GLY A 147 -1.41 -24.39 27.29
CA GLY A 147 -0.94 -24.02 26.00
C GLY A 147 0.25 -23.21 26.41
N VAL A 148 1.38 -23.90 26.33
CA VAL A 148 2.70 -23.31 26.25
C VAL A 148 2.55 -21.91 25.65
N LEU A 149 2.97 -20.88 26.39
CA LEU A 149 3.19 -19.57 25.78
C LEU A 149 4.03 -19.85 24.55
N TRP A 150 3.55 -19.50 23.36
CA TRP A 150 4.28 -19.68 22.12
C TRP A 150 4.25 -18.33 21.42
N ASP A 151 5.43 -17.75 21.25
CA ASP A 151 5.61 -16.59 20.40
C ASP A 151 6.70 -16.89 19.39
N GLU A 152 6.32 -16.85 18.12
CA GLU A 152 7.22 -17.01 17.00
C GLU A 152 7.86 -15.65 16.73
N LEU A 153 8.93 -15.37 17.48
CA LEU A 153 9.66 -14.10 17.42
C LEU A 153 10.26 -13.85 16.03
N VAL A 154 10.73 -14.90 15.37
CA VAL A 154 11.17 -14.88 13.97
C VAL A 154 10.56 -16.08 13.27
N SER A 155 9.74 -15.82 12.25
CA SER A 155 9.11 -16.86 11.45
C SER A 155 9.89 -17.15 10.17
N SER A 156 9.63 -18.33 9.58
CA SER A 156 9.97 -18.56 8.18
C SER A 156 9.27 -17.49 7.31
N GLY A 157 10.02 -16.88 6.38
CA GLY A 157 9.55 -15.73 5.62
C GLY A 157 9.58 -14.38 6.32
N ALA A 158 10.18 -14.28 7.51
CA ALA A 158 10.44 -12.98 8.14
C ALA A 158 11.31 -12.10 7.22
N ALA A 159 11.03 -10.79 7.22
CA ALA A 159 11.84 -9.81 6.49
C ALA A 159 13.29 -9.83 7.00
N ALA A 160 14.23 -9.80 6.07
CA ALA A 160 15.65 -9.84 6.38
C ALA A 160 16.43 -8.90 5.47
N THR A 161 17.67 -8.60 5.86
CA THR A 161 18.67 -8.00 4.98
C THR A 161 19.87 -8.92 4.91
N TYR A 162 20.59 -8.93 3.78
CA TYR A 162 21.81 -9.71 3.65
C TYR A 162 22.96 -8.92 3.03
N HIS A 163 24.18 -9.37 3.35
CA HIS A 163 25.43 -8.84 2.81
C HIS A 163 26.42 -9.95 2.54
N VAL A 164 27.06 -9.90 1.37
CA VAL A 164 28.20 -10.75 1.04
C VAL A 164 29.45 -10.02 1.52
N PRO A 165 30.12 -10.51 2.57
CA PRO A 165 31.17 -9.77 3.24
C PRO A 165 32.42 -9.59 2.37
N THR A 166 33.12 -8.48 2.56
CA THR A 166 34.30 -8.08 1.79
C THR A 166 35.55 -7.96 2.67
N PRO A 167 36.77 -8.01 2.09
CA PRO A 167 37.99 -8.06 2.87
C PRO A 167 38.18 -6.86 3.82
N GLY A 168 38.36 -7.16 5.11
CA GLY A 168 38.65 -6.18 6.16
C GLY A 168 37.44 -5.69 6.94
N GLU A 169 36.25 -6.22 6.66
CA GLU A 169 35.05 -5.98 7.46
C GLU A 169 35.15 -6.68 8.84
N ASP A 170 34.56 -6.05 9.85
CA ASP A 170 34.54 -6.54 11.23
C ASP A 170 33.47 -7.63 11.36
N VAL A 171 33.90 -8.83 11.77
CA VAL A 171 33.05 -10.04 11.85
C VAL A 171 32.00 -9.99 12.95
N GLN A 172 32.02 -8.99 13.84
CA GLN A 172 31.07 -8.88 14.96
C GLN A 172 30.27 -7.57 14.96
N ALA A 173 30.81 -6.46 14.44
CA ALA A 173 30.12 -5.16 14.53
C ALA A 173 28.71 -5.14 13.91
N TRP A 174 28.48 -5.95 12.88
CA TRP A 174 27.21 -6.04 12.17
C TRP A 174 26.13 -6.84 12.92
N THR A 175 26.44 -7.50 14.04
CA THR A 175 25.45 -8.31 14.79
C THR A 175 24.73 -7.52 15.88
N GLU A 176 25.18 -6.29 16.15
CA GLU A 176 24.64 -5.40 17.17
C GLU A 176 23.32 -4.76 16.73
N PRO A 177 22.37 -4.47 17.66
CA PRO A 177 21.11 -3.81 17.33
C PRO A 177 21.27 -2.42 16.70
N GLY A 178 22.34 -1.69 17.06
CA GLY A 178 22.59 -0.32 16.57
C GLY A 178 23.36 -0.22 15.25
N PHE A 179 23.64 -1.35 14.57
CA PHE A 179 24.34 -1.34 13.29
C PHE A 179 23.44 -0.76 12.19
N ASN A 180 24.01 0.03 11.28
CA ASN A 180 23.27 0.56 10.13
C ASN A 180 23.50 -0.34 8.91
N ASP A 181 22.51 -1.16 8.61
CA ASP A 181 22.46 -2.07 7.45
C ASP A 181 21.70 -1.47 6.26
N SER A 182 21.42 -0.17 6.23
CA SER A 182 20.73 0.48 5.10
C SER A 182 21.48 0.39 3.75
N GLY A 183 22.70 -0.14 3.74
CA GLY A 183 23.49 -0.41 2.54
C GLY A 183 23.55 -1.90 2.16
N TRP A 184 22.86 -2.76 2.91
CA TRP A 184 22.72 -4.19 2.64
C TRP A 184 21.60 -4.43 1.65
N VAL A 185 21.53 -5.65 1.11
CA VAL A 185 20.46 -6.02 0.18
C VAL A 185 19.20 -6.35 0.98
N ASP A 186 18.14 -5.60 0.73
CA ASP A 186 16.81 -5.76 1.35
C ASP A 186 15.71 -6.13 0.33
N THR A 187 16.06 -6.14 -0.97
CA THR A 187 15.20 -6.61 -2.06
C THR A 187 15.97 -7.49 -3.05
N ILE A 188 15.39 -8.61 -3.44
CA ILE A 188 15.83 -9.38 -4.61
C ILE A 188 15.01 -8.99 -5.82
N VAL A 189 15.72 -8.74 -6.90
CA VAL A 189 15.18 -8.60 -8.24
C VAL A 189 14.91 -10.00 -8.78
N LEU A 190 13.65 -10.47 -8.71
CA LEU A 190 13.25 -11.69 -9.41
C LEU A 190 12.96 -11.38 -10.88
N ASP A 191 13.71 -12.02 -11.76
CA ASP A 191 13.41 -12.14 -13.19
C ASP A 191 12.27 -13.15 -13.39
N GLN A 192 11.01 -12.80 -13.08
CA GLN A 192 9.86 -13.69 -13.30
C GLN A 192 8.76 -13.13 -14.19
N SER A 193 9.03 -13.20 -15.48
CA SER A 193 8.13 -13.66 -16.53
C SER A 193 9.05 -13.92 -17.70
N GLY A 194 9.64 -15.12 -17.68
CA GLY A 194 10.52 -15.51 -18.76
C GLY A 194 9.82 -15.42 -20.11
N VAL A 195 8.48 -15.53 -20.15
CA VAL A 195 7.65 -15.39 -21.35
C VAL A 195 6.95 -14.03 -21.39
N VAL A 196 7.27 -13.22 -22.41
CA VAL A 196 6.77 -11.85 -22.57
C VAL A 196 6.10 -11.67 -23.94
N VAL A 197 5.20 -10.69 -24.06
CA VAL A 197 4.65 -10.24 -25.34
C VAL A 197 5.73 -9.48 -26.11
N THR A 198 6.15 -10.03 -27.24
CA THR A 198 7.24 -9.49 -28.05
C THR A 198 6.78 -8.73 -29.27
N GLU A 199 5.62 -9.09 -29.84
CA GLU A 199 5.08 -8.41 -31.02
C GLU A 199 3.56 -8.42 -31.03
N VAL A 200 2.98 -7.32 -31.50
CA VAL A 200 1.54 -7.18 -31.76
C VAL A 200 1.35 -6.46 -33.09
N SER A 201 0.40 -6.95 -33.90
CA SER A 201 -0.04 -6.26 -35.12
C SER A 201 -1.53 -6.01 -35.08
N THR A 202 -1.93 -4.79 -35.42
CA THR A 202 -3.34 -4.40 -35.65
C THR A 202 -3.66 -4.24 -37.14
N GLY A 203 -2.70 -4.51 -38.03
CA GLY A 203 -2.82 -4.31 -39.48
C GLY A 203 -3.76 -5.30 -40.19
N ASP A 204 -3.49 -5.54 -41.49
CA ASP A 204 -4.28 -6.44 -42.34
C ASP A 204 -4.30 -7.89 -41.85
N THR A 205 -3.22 -8.32 -41.18
CA THR A 205 -3.15 -9.58 -40.42
C THR A 205 -2.84 -9.21 -38.98
N LYS A 206 -3.76 -9.52 -38.07
CA LYS A 206 -3.60 -9.25 -36.65
C LYS A 206 -2.94 -10.45 -36.00
N PHE A 207 -1.98 -10.18 -35.14
CA PHE A 207 -1.31 -11.26 -34.42
C PHE A 207 -0.77 -10.78 -33.08
N VAL A 208 -0.52 -11.77 -32.22
CA VAL A 208 0.21 -11.64 -30.96
C VAL A 208 1.34 -12.66 -30.97
N GLU A 209 2.54 -12.20 -30.66
CA GLU A 209 3.73 -13.03 -30.46
C GLU A 209 4.21 -12.91 -29.02
N ILE A 210 4.67 -14.04 -28.49
CA ILE A 210 5.32 -14.13 -27.19
C ILE A 210 6.64 -14.89 -27.32
N GLN A 211 7.61 -14.57 -26.47
CA GLN A 211 8.92 -15.22 -26.47
C GLN A 211 9.38 -15.52 -25.04
N ASN A 212 10.02 -16.68 -24.85
CA ASN A 212 10.84 -16.90 -23.67
C ASN A 212 12.19 -16.16 -23.81
N VAL A 213 12.40 -15.11 -23.01
CA VAL A 213 13.56 -14.23 -23.03
C VAL A 213 14.61 -14.54 -21.95
N ILE A 214 14.34 -15.48 -21.04
CA ILE A 214 15.32 -15.93 -20.03
C ILE A 214 16.12 -17.13 -20.53
N ASP A 215 17.22 -17.43 -19.86
CA ASP A 215 18.15 -18.51 -20.22
C ASP A 215 17.74 -19.90 -19.68
N GLN A 216 16.54 -20.02 -19.10
CA GLN A 216 15.92 -21.28 -18.65
C GLN A 216 14.53 -21.53 -19.26
N PRO A 217 14.08 -22.79 -19.42
CA PRO A 217 12.71 -23.10 -19.81
C PRO A 217 11.69 -22.59 -18.77
N VAL A 218 10.56 -22.03 -19.22
CA VAL A 218 9.48 -21.57 -18.33
C VAL A 218 8.37 -22.62 -18.28
N ASN A 219 7.89 -22.96 -17.07
CA ASN A 219 6.69 -23.76 -16.90
C ASN A 219 5.44 -22.87 -17.04
N THR A 220 4.69 -23.08 -18.11
CA THR A 220 3.51 -22.27 -18.48
C THR A 220 2.22 -23.08 -18.37
N THR A 221 2.24 -24.17 -17.59
CA THR A 221 1.07 -25.02 -17.38
C THR A 221 -0.10 -24.21 -16.82
N GLY A 222 -1.18 -24.15 -17.60
CA GLY A 222 -2.40 -23.44 -17.22
C GLY A 222 -2.36 -21.92 -17.47
N TRP A 223 -1.33 -21.40 -18.13
CA TRP A 223 -1.25 -20.00 -18.52
C TRP A 223 -2.13 -19.71 -19.74
N SER A 224 -2.62 -18.47 -19.83
CA SER A 224 -3.48 -18.00 -20.92
C SER A 224 -3.08 -16.61 -21.39
N VAL A 225 -3.18 -16.35 -22.69
CA VAL A 225 -3.05 -15.02 -23.29
C VAL A 225 -4.44 -14.50 -23.66
N LEU A 226 -4.75 -13.30 -23.17
CA LEU A 226 -6.01 -12.59 -23.37
C LEU A 226 -5.79 -11.36 -24.25
N VAL A 227 -6.85 -10.98 -24.96
CA VAL A 227 -6.92 -9.76 -25.76
C VAL A 227 -8.24 -9.07 -25.51
N ASN A 228 -8.27 -7.74 -25.63
CA ASN A 228 -9.50 -6.98 -25.43
C ASN A 228 -10.44 -7.04 -26.64
N ASP A 229 -11.74 -6.86 -26.41
CA ASP A 229 -12.72 -6.58 -27.45
C ASP A 229 -12.90 -5.07 -27.64
N ALA A 230 -11.95 -4.47 -28.37
CA ALA A 230 -11.96 -3.02 -28.63
C ALA A 230 -13.24 -2.54 -29.35
N SER A 231 -13.94 -3.43 -30.05
CA SER A 231 -15.16 -3.10 -30.79
C SER A 231 -16.35 -2.73 -29.89
N LEU A 232 -16.29 -3.09 -28.60
CA LEU A 232 -17.33 -2.84 -27.62
C LEU A 232 -17.13 -1.52 -26.84
N GLY A 233 -15.92 -0.96 -26.90
CA GLY A 233 -15.59 0.36 -26.37
C GLY A 233 -15.38 0.44 -24.85
N ASP A 234 -15.43 -0.68 -24.12
CA ASP A 234 -15.01 -0.78 -22.71
C ASP A 234 -13.62 -1.44 -22.64
N ILE A 235 -12.71 -0.86 -21.86
CA ILE A 235 -11.36 -1.40 -21.66
C ILE A 235 -11.38 -2.77 -20.96
N ASN A 236 -12.45 -3.10 -20.23
CA ASN A 236 -12.58 -4.35 -19.48
C ASN A 236 -13.08 -5.52 -20.32
N ASP A 237 -13.57 -5.26 -21.54
CA ASP A 237 -14.15 -6.30 -22.39
C ASP A 237 -13.05 -7.21 -22.95
N VAL A 238 -13.17 -8.52 -22.68
CA VAL A 238 -12.23 -9.55 -23.15
C VAL A 238 -12.79 -10.24 -24.39
N ALA A 239 -11.99 -10.31 -25.46
CA ALA A 239 -12.33 -11.07 -26.64
C ALA A 239 -12.11 -12.58 -26.42
N GLY A 240 -13.06 -13.39 -26.88
CA GLY A 240 -12.99 -14.85 -26.79
C GLY A 240 -12.77 -15.52 -28.15
N PRO A 241 -12.06 -16.67 -28.22
CA PRO A 241 -11.47 -17.42 -27.10
C PRO A 241 -10.13 -16.86 -26.63
N ALA A 242 -9.63 -17.30 -25.46
CA ALA A 242 -8.26 -17.05 -25.04
C ALA A 242 -7.27 -18.04 -25.66
N TRP A 243 -6.00 -17.66 -25.73
CA TRP A 243 -4.93 -18.54 -26.18
C TRP A 243 -4.27 -19.24 -24.99
N ASN A 244 -4.53 -20.54 -24.83
CA ASN A 244 -3.86 -21.36 -23.80
C ASN A 244 -2.45 -21.76 -24.24
N LEU A 245 -1.48 -21.60 -23.32
CA LEU A 245 -0.08 -21.91 -23.57
C LEU A 245 0.24 -23.41 -23.40
N PRO A 246 1.32 -23.92 -24.03
CA PRO A 246 1.83 -25.26 -23.73
C PRO A 246 2.25 -25.39 -22.26
N ALA A 247 2.53 -26.61 -21.79
CA ALA A 247 3.00 -26.82 -20.41
C ALA A 247 4.39 -26.19 -20.13
N SER A 248 5.19 -25.96 -21.17
CA SER A 248 6.48 -25.30 -21.05
C SER A 248 6.84 -24.56 -22.34
N VAL A 249 7.55 -23.45 -22.19
CA VAL A 249 8.17 -22.68 -23.28
C VAL A 249 9.69 -22.74 -23.10
N ALA A 250 10.38 -23.34 -24.06
CA ALA A 250 11.83 -23.52 -24.02
C ALA A 250 12.58 -22.18 -24.13
N VAL A 251 13.84 -22.16 -23.71
CA VAL A 251 14.76 -21.00 -23.82
C VAL A 251 14.72 -20.42 -25.24
N GLY A 252 14.43 -19.13 -25.36
CA GLY A 252 14.37 -18.44 -26.66
C GLY A 252 13.22 -18.87 -27.58
N GLN A 253 12.29 -19.72 -27.12
CA GLN A 253 11.18 -20.19 -27.95
C GLN A 253 10.18 -19.05 -28.17
N VAL A 254 9.83 -18.86 -29.44
CA VAL A 254 8.81 -17.92 -29.91
C VAL A 254 7.52 -18.68 -30.22
N LEU A 255 6.39 -18.13 -29.80
CA LEU A 255 5.06 -18.61 -30.14
C LEU A 255 4.23 -17.43 -30.63
N TYR A 256 3.31 -17.65 -31.57
CA TYR A 256 2.37 -16.61 -32.00
C TYR A 256 1.00 -17.20 -32.35
N GLN A 257 0.00 -16.33 -32.36
CA GLN A 257 -1.34 -16.59 -32.88
C GLN A 257 -1.82 -15.42 -33.74
N THR A 258 -2.60 -15.70 -34.77
CA THR A 258 -3.10 -14.73 -35.75
C THR A 258 -4.61 -14.81 -35.92
N ASP A 259 -5.20 -13.80 -36.57
CA ASP A 259 -6.60 -13.81 -36.99
C ASP A 259 -6.84 -14.53 -38.33
N ASP A 260 -5.81 -15.13 -38.95
CA ASP A 260 -5.91 -15.96 -40.15
C ASP A 260 -6.19 -17.43 -39.81
N PRO A 261 -7.35 -18.00 -40.23
CA PRO A 261 -7.66 -19.43 -40.04
C PRO A 261 -6.64 -20.41 -40.62
N GLY A 262 -5.77 -19.95 -41.54
CA GLY A 262 -4.73 -20.74 -42.18
C GLY A 262 -3.37 -20.75 -41.47
N ASP A 263 -3.14 -19.87 -40.48
CA ASP A 263 -1.84 -19.68 -39.85
C ASP A 263 -1.97 -19.40 -38.36
N HIS A 264 -1.65 -20.40 -37.51
CA HIS A 264 -1.71 -20.32 -36.05
C HIS A 264 -2.94 -19.51 -35.58
N TYR A 265 -4.13 -20.01 -35.89
CA TYR A 265 -5.36 -19.25 -35.72
C TYR A 265 -5.78 -19.13 -34.26
N TRP A 266 -6.01 -17.88 -33.82
CA TRP A 266 -6.48 -17.53 -32.47
C TRP A 266 -7.76 -18.27 -32.08
N GLY A 267 -8.58 -18.65 -33.07
CA GLY A 267 -9.87 -19.32 -32.89
C GLY A 267 -11.05 -18.43 -33.25
N SER A 268 -10.83 -17.12 -33.33
CA SER A 268 -11.74 -16.09 -33.83
C SER A 268 -10.94 -14.96 -34.50
N PRO A 269 -11.57 -14.10 -35.31
CA PRO A 269 -10.97 -12.82 -35.65
C PRO A 269 -10.63 -12.03 -34.39
N ILE A 270 -9.48 -11.36 -34.37
CA ILE A 270 -9.08 -10.50 -33.26
C ILE A 270 -9.77 -9.13 -33.45
N PRO A 271 -10.62 -8.67 -32.52
CA PRO A 271 -11.50 -7.52 -32.72
C PRO A 271 -10.81 -6.16 -32.47
N TRP A 272 -9.67 -5.94 -33.11
CA TRP A 272 -8.96 -4.66 -33.07
C TRP A 272 -9.14 -3.88 -34.37
N ASP A 273 -9.33 -2.57 -34.26
CA ASP A 273 -9.22 -1.69 -35.42
C ASP A 273 -7.75 -1.32 -35.68
N ALA A 274 -7.39 -1.04 -36.93
CA ALA A 274 -6.00 -0.76 -37.32
C ALA A 274 -5.40 0.48 -36.60
N GLU A 275 -6.26 1.44 -36.25
CA GLU A 275 -5.93 2.67 -35.53
C GLU A 275 -6.66 2.76 -34.17
N GLY A 276 -7.31 1.67 -33.74
CA GLY A 276 -8.09 1.64 -32.49
C GLY A 276 -7.23 1.24 -31.28
N PRO A 277 -7.74 1.50 -30.07
CA PRO A 277 -7.08 1.07 -28.85
C PRO A 277 -7.14 -0.45 -28.68
N GLY A 278 -6.25 -1.00 -27.86
CA GLY A 278 -6.30 -2.41 -27.54
C GLY A 278 -5.28 -2.81 -26.48
N TRP A 279 -5.39 -4.04 -26.01
CA TRP A 279 -4.40 -4.62 -25.09
C TRP A 279 -4.27 -6.14 -25.24
N VAL A 280 -3.12 -6.64 -24.81
CA VAL A 280 -2.77 -8.06 -24.65
C VAL A 280 -2.33 -8.28 -23.20
N MET A 281 -2.76 -9.38 -22.60
CA MET A 281 -2.43 -9.76 -21.21
C MET A 281 -2.05 -11.24 -21.14
N ILE A 282 -0.92 -11.55 -20.50
CA ILE A 282 -0.53 -12.93 -20.16
C ILE A 282 -0.92 -13.18 -18.70
N LEU A 283 -1.70 -14.23 -18.46
CA LEU A 283 -2.09 -14.69 -17.13
C LEU A 283 -1.45 -16.03 -16.79
N ASP A 284 -0.98 -16.18 -15.56
CA ASP A 284 -0.58 -17.48 -15.02
C ASP A 284 -1.80 -18.36 -14.65
N SER A 285 -1.53 -19.54 -14.09
CA SER A 285 -2.61 -20.46 -13.66
C SER A 285 -3.35 -20.02 -12.39
N GLY A 286 -2.84 -19.02 -11.66
CA GLY A 286 -3.44 -18.42 -10.48
C GLY A 286 -4.25 -17.14 -10.78
N GLY A 287 -4.19 -16.62 -12.01
CA GLY A 287 -4.83 -15.38 -12.42
C GLY A 287 -3.98 -14.12 -12.23
N SER A 288 -2.68 -14.28 -11.96
CA SER A 288 -1.72 -13.18 -11.86
C SER A 288 -1.29 -12.73 -13.25
N VAL A 289 -1.09 -11.42 -13.44
CA VAL A 289 -0.61 -10.83 -14.70
C VAL A 289 0.91 -11.01 -14.81
N MET A 290 1.36 -11.71 -15.86
CA MET A 290 2.77 -12.00 -16.15
C MET A 290 3.40 -10.99 -17.10
N ASP A 291 2.61 -10.49 -18.04
CA ASP A 291 2.98 -9.37 -18.90
C ASP A 291 1.71 -8.69 -19.42
N PHE A 292 1.80 -7.39 -19.65
CA PHE A 292 0.69 -6.58 -20.14
C PHE A 292 1.17 -5.54 -21.13
N VAL A 293 0.44 -5.42 -22.23
CA VAL A 293 0.72 -4.44 -23.28
C VAL A 293 -0.58 -3.77 -23.67
N ALA A 294 -0.67 -2.45 -23.51
CA ALA A 294 -1.81 -1.64 -23.96
C ALA A 294 -1.37 -0.55 -24.94
N TRP A 295 -2.27 -0.19 -25.86
CA TRP A 295 -2.10 0.92 -26.79
C TRP A 295 -3.40 1.72 -26.95
N GLY A 296 -3.26 3.01 -27.25
CA GLY A 296 -4.39 3.90 -27.55
C GLY A 296 -5.32 4.23 -26.37
N TYR A 297 -5.00 3.77 -25.15
CA TYR A 297 -5.72 4.10 -23.92
C TYR A 297 -4.97 5.13 -23.09
N ALA A 298 -5.67 6.02 -22.39
CA ALA A 298 -5.06 6.93 -21.42
C ALA A 298 -4.70 6.20 -20.11
N ALA A 299 -3.75 6.74 -19.35
CA ALA A 299 -3.29 6.19 -18.08
C ALA A 299 -4.43 5.95 -17.08
N ALA A 300 -5.40 6.87 -17.05
CA ALA A 300 -6.56 6.75 -16.18
C ALA A 300 -7.50 5.59 -16.57
N GLU A 301 -7.58 5.26 -17.87
CA GLU A 301 -8.39 4.15 -18.37
C GLU A 301 -7.71 2.82 -18.02
N ILE A 302 -6.39 2.71 -18.24
CA ILE A 302 -5.60 1.54 -17.87
C ILE A 302 -5.61 1.32 -16.35
N ALA A 303 -5.47 2.38 -15.56
CA ALA A 303 -5.56 2.30 -14.10
C ALA A 303 -6.96 1.88 -13.59
N SER A 304 -8.00 2.03 -14.42
CA SER A 304 -9.36 1.59 -14.11
C SER A 304 -9.67 0.15 -14.56
N LEU A 305 -8.72 -0.52 -15.22
CA LEU A 305 -8.89 -1.86 -15.76
C LEU A 305 -9.13 -2.88 -14.64
N SER A 306 -10.22 -3.62 -14.78
CA SER A 306 -10.69 -4.69 -13.89
C SER A 306 -11.36 -5.77 -14.75
N VAL A 307 -10.57 -6.76 -15.15
CA VAL A 307 -10.98 -7.81 -16.10
C VAL A 307 -11.54 -9.04 -15.37
N ASP A 308 -12.64 -9.57 -15.88
CA ASP A 308 -13.18 -10.87 -15.46
C ASP A 308 -12.90 -11.93 -16.54
N TYR A 309 -12.20 -13.02 -16.19
CA TYR A 309 -11.88 -14.11 -17.10
C TYR A 309 -11.92 -15.49 -16.41
N GLY A 310 -12.79 -16.38 -16.92
CA GLY A 310 -12.91 -17.73 -16.38
C GLY A 310 -13.32 -17.73 -14.90
N PRO A 311 -12.55 -18.35 -13.98
CA PRO A 311 -12.80 -18.30 -12.54
C PRO A 311 -12.27 -17.03 -11.86
N PHE A 312 -11.50 -16.21 -12.57
CA PHE A 312 -10.84 -15.02 -12.03
C PHE A 312 -11.72 -13.79 -12.27
N SER A 313 -11.84 -12.94 -11.26
CA SER A 313 -12.63 -11.72 -11.31
C SER A 313 -11.83 -10.54 -10.74
N GLY A 314 -12.00 -9.36 -11.32
CA GLY A 314 -11.33 -8.15 -10.86
C GLY A 314 -9.81 -8.16 -11.08
N ILE A 315 -9.34 -8.76 -12.18
CA ILE A 315 -7.93 -8.76 -12.55
C ILE A 315 -7.51 -7.33 -12.90
N THR A 316 -6.56 -6.79 -12.15
CA THR A 316 -5.94 -5.48 -12.39
C THR A 316 -4.51 -5.64 -12.88
N VAL A 317 -4.00 -4.66 -13.61
CA VAL A 317 -2.59 -4.67 -14.07
C VAL A 317 -1.57 -4.25 -13.01
N GLY A 318 -2.02 -3.78 -11.83
CA GLY A 318 -1.12 -3.45 -10.71
C GLY A 318 -0.03 -2.45 -11.10
N ASP A 319 1.22 -2.79 -10.78
CA ASP A 319 2.44 -2.05 -11.14
C ASP A 319 3.03 -2.47 -12.50
N GLN A 320 2.42 -3.43 -13.20
CA GLN A 320 2.89 -3.93 -14.50
C GLN A 320 2.81 -2.86 -15.59
N TRP A 321 1.93 -1.86 -15.43
CA TRP A 321 1.81 -0.71 -16.33
C TRP A 321 1.39 0.55 -15.59
N ALA A 322 2.12 1.64 -15.80
CA ALA A 322 1.93 2.96 -15.21
C ALA A 322 2.10 4.07 -16.26
N GLY A 323 1.00 4.57 -16.81
CA GLY A 323 1.04 5.64 -17.81
C GLY A 323 0.11 5.37 -18.98
N ASP A 324 0.14 6.26 -19.96
CA ASP A 324 -0.67 6.11 -21.17
C ASP A 324 -0.25 4.85 -21.94
N GLY A 325 -1.22 4.15 -22.51
CA GLY A 325 -0.96 3.05 -23.43
C GLY A 325 -0.09 3.52 -24.59
N ALA A 326 0.65 2.58 -25.17
CA ALA A 326 1.52 2.86 -26.29
C ALA A 326 0.79 3.64 -27.42
N GLY A 327 1.50 4.57 -28.02
CA GLY A 327 0.98 5.39 -29.11
C GLY A 327 0.58 4.54 -30.33
N VAL A 328 -0.53 4.89 -30.97
CA VAL A 328 -1.01 4.24 -32.19
C VAL A 328 -0.50 5.03 -33.41
N GLY A 329 0.65 4.62 -33.98
CA GLY A 329 1.09 5.08 -35.32
C GLY A 329 2.59 5.32 -35.59
N SER A 330 3.05 4.91 -36.79
CA SER A 330 4.42 4.93 -37.41
C SER A 330 5.22 6.26 -37.37
N ALA A 331 6.57 6.38 -37.34
CA ALA A 331 7.73 5.54 -37.70
C ALA A 331 9.03 6.04 -36.98
N GLU A 332 9.94 5.12 -36.64
CA GLU A 332 11.35 5.32 -36.16
C GLU A 332 11.52 5.88 -34.71
N PRO A 333 12.65 5.55 -34.03
CA PRO A 333 12.75 5.50 -32.57
C PRO A 333 12.68 6.88 -31.89
N GLY A 334 11.67 7.08 -31.02
CA GLY A 334 11.56 8.25 -30.14
C GLY A 334 10.18 8.91 -30.03
N GLY A 335 9.15 8.41 -30.73
CA GLY A 335 7.84 9.07 -30.87
C GLY A 335 6.91 9.01 -29.65
N SER A 336 7.26 9.64 -28.54
CA SER A 336 6.33 9.86 -27.40
C SER A 336 5.20 10.87 -27.70
N GLY A 337 4.92 11.16 -28.98
CA GLY A 337 4.24 12.39 -29.38
C GLY A 337 5.11 13.65 -29.19
N GLU A 338 6.30 13.50 -28.60
CA GLU A 338 7.29 14.57 -28.45
C GLU A 338 7.97 14.86 -29.80
N PRO A 339 8.35 16.13 -30.03
CA PRO A 339 9.01 16.52 -31.26
C PRO A 339 10.43 15.95 -31.36
N THR A 340 10.84 15.52 -32.56
CA THR A 340 12.20 15.02 -32.88
C THR A 340 13.27 16.05 -32.51
N PHE A 341 12.95 17.34 -32.63
CA PHE A 341 13.71 18.43 -32.03
C PHE A 341 12.79 19.59 -31.68
N THR A 342 13.19 20.39 -30.69
CA THR A 342 12.62 21.72 -30.45
C THR A 342 13.69 22.78 -30.63
N ALA A 343 13.48 23.75 -31.51
CA ALA A 343 14.43 24.83 -31.77
C ALA A 343 13.83 26.21 -31.51
N PHE A 344 14.65 27.10 -30.94
CA PHE A 344 14.30 28.51 -30.74
C PHE A 344 15.24 29.42 -31.52
N ASN A 345 14.70 30.55 -31.98
CA ASN A 345 15.48 31.67 -32.51
C ASN A 345 15.06 32.98 -31.84
N ASP A 346 16.06 33.67 -31.29
CA ASP A 346 15.97 35.01 -30.73
C ASP A 346 16.56 36.00 -31.72
N HIS A 347 15.77 36.95 -32.22
CA HIS A 347 16.22 37.94 -33.19
C HIS A 347 17.52 38.65 -32.75
N VAL A 348 17.67 39.00 -31.48
CA VAL A 348 18.93 39.59 -30.98
C VAL A 348 19.21 39.08 -29.59
N ALA A 349 20.32 38.35 -29.44
CA ALA A 349 20.79 37.84 -28.15
C ALA A 349 20.81 38.92 -27.05
N GLY A 350 20.18 38.62 -25.93
CA GLY A 350 20.20 39.39 -24.69
C GLY A 350 20.67 38.56 -23.50
N GLY A 351 20.51 39.10 -22.29
CA GLY A 351 20.93 38.43 -21.06
C GLY A 351 20.05 37.25 -20.67
N GLY A 352 18.83 37.17 -21.23
CA GLY A 352 17.89 36.07 -21.01
C GLY A 352 17.84 35.03 -22.15
N THR A 353 18.66 35.16 -23.19
CA THR A 353 18.68 34.22 -24.32
C THR A 353 19.33 32.92 -23.88
N HIS A 354 18.66 31.78 -24.10
CA HIS A 354 19.22 30.48 -23.78
C HIS A 354 20.47 30.18 -24.62
N VAL A 355 21.41 29.43 -24.06
CA VAL A 355 22.71 29.14 -24.69
C VAL A 355 22.58 28.43 -26.05
N ASN A 356 21.53 27.63 -26.21
CA ASN A 356 21.24 26.89 -27.44
C ASN A 356 20.24 27.61 -28.35
N THR A 357 19.68 28.75 -27.94
CA THR A 357 18.81 29.55 -28.81
C THR A 357 19.66 30.21 -29.91
N THR A 358 19.21 30.05 -31.15
CA THR A 358 19.87 30.66 -32.32
C THR A 358 19.55 32.15 -32.43
N THR A 359 20.41 32.91 -33.13
CA THR A 359 20.32 34.38 -33.17
C THR A 359 20.34 34.95 -34.59
N TYR A 360 19.55 34.33 -35.46
CA TYR A 360 19.45 34.70 -36.86
C TYR A 360 18.44 35.83 -37.09
N ALA A 361 18.90 36.87 -37.77
CA ALA A 361 18.20 38.13 -37.91
C ALA A 361 18.64 38.93 -39.13
N ALA A 362 17.70 39.62 -39.76
CA ALA A 362 17.98 40.32 -41.02
C ALA A 362 18.87 41.57 -40.84
N ASN A 363 19.05 42.05 -39.61
CA ASN A 363 20.00 43.11 -39.23
C ASN A 363 21.36 42.58 -38.70
N GLY A 364 21.57 41.27 -38.75
CA GLY A 364 22.75 40.58 -38.26
C GLY A 364 23.09 39.36 -39.11
N THR A 365 23.29 38.22 -38.48
CA THR A 365 23.48 36.94 -39.19
C THR A 365 22.14 36.51 -39.76
N SER A 366 21.91 36.72 -41.05
CA SER A 366 20.56 36.57 -41.62
C SER A 366 20.13 35.13 -41.89
N ALA A 367 21.00 34.13 -41.74
CA ALA A 367 20.64 32.72 -41.91
C ALA A 367 21.61 31.76 -41.21
N GLY A 368 21.13 30.56 -40.89
CA GLY A 368 21.94 29.42 -40.45
C GLY A 368 21.09 28.25 -39.94
N LEU A 369 21.77 27.19 -39.48
CA LEU A 369 21.12 26.00 -38.95
C LEU A 369 20.52 26.28 -37.56
N LEU A 370 19.26 25.89 -37.40
CA LEU A 370 18.64 25.83 -36.09
C LEU A 370 19.32 24.77 -35.22
N LYS A 371 19.22 24.96 -33.90
CA LYS A 371 19.78 24.04 -32.91
C LYS A 371 18.68 23.47 -32.06
N ASP A 372 18.77 22.18 -31.78
CA ASP A 372 17.95 21.55 -30.78
C ASP A 372 18.24 22.18 -29.42
N ILE A 373 17.19 22.60 -28.72
CA ILE A 373 17.32 23.42 -27.52
C ILE A 373 17.92 22.63 -26.36
N THR A 374 17.67 21.32 -26.31
CA THR A 374 18.11 20.41 -25.26
C THR A 374 19.58 20.03 -25.44
N THR A 375 19.95 19.62 -26.65
CA THR A 375 21.29 19.06 -26.95
C THR A 375 22.28 20.09 -27.48
N GLY A 376 21.80 21.19 -28.06
CA GLY A 376 22.62 22.20 -28.74
C GLY A 376 23.18 21.76 -30.10
N ILE A 377 22.78 20.59 -30.59
CA ILE A 377 23.18 20.04 -31.90
C ILE A 377 22.37 20.71 -33.01
N ASP A 378 22.98 20.91 -34.18
CA ASP A 378 22.30 21.46 -35.35
C ASP A 378 21.20 20.49 -35.85
N THR A 379 19.99 21.00 -36.09
CA THR A 379 18.81 20.17 -36.45
C THR A 379 18.76 19.78 -37.94
N GLY A 380 19.65 20.33 -38.76
CA GLY A 380 19.57 20.21 -40.22
C GLY A 380 18.64 21.23 -40.89
N VAL A 381 17.69 21.83 -40.15
CA VAL A 381 16.80 22.87 -40.65
C VAL A 381 17.50 24.22 -40.66
N THR A 382 17.46 24.90 -41.81
CA THR A 382 17.98 26.26 -41.96
C THR A 382 16.87 27.28 -41.78
N LEU A 383 17.05 28.22 -40.83
CA LEU A 383 16.27 29.44 -40.75
C LEU A 383 16.98 30.55 -41.52
N SER A 384 16.26 31.22 -42.41
CA SER A 384 16.71 32.45 -43.08
C SER A 384 15.73 33.59 -42.83
N THR A 385 16.26 34.79 -42.67
CA THR A 385 15.48 36.00 -42.39
C THR A 385 15.73 37.05 -43.46
N SER A 386 14.67 37.69 -43.92
CA SER A 386 14.74 38.77 -44.91
C SER A 386 13.66 39.80 -44.67
N HIS A 387 13.84 41.02 -45.20
CA HIS A 387 12.87 42.08 -45.00
C HIS A 387 12.82 43.08 -46.16
N THR A 388 11.68 43.73 -46.30
CA THR A 388 11.47 44.89 -47.16
C THR A 388 10.83 45.98 -46.30
N SER A 389 11.46 47.15 -46.20
CA SER A 389 10.92 48.30 -45.44
C SER A 389 10.62 48.02 -43.95
N ALA A 390 11.41 47.14 -43.33
CA ALA A 390 11.45 46.96 -41.88
C ALA A 390 12.65 47.71 -41.26
N TYR A 391 12.45 48.24 -40.05
CA TYR A 391 13.43 49.02 -39.30
C TYR A 391 13.68 48.37 -37.93
N PHE A 392 14.90 48.48 -37.40
CA PHE A 392 15.28 47.80 -36.17
C PHE A 392 15.42 48.81 -35.03
N GLY A 393 14.48 48.78 -34.09
CA GLY A 393 14.36 49.69 -32.95
C GLY A 393 15.02 49.15 -31.68
N ARG A 394 15.10 50.00 -30.64
CA ARG A 394 15.78 49.71 -29.35
C ARG A 394 14.83 49.35 -28.21
N SER A 395 13.65 48.84 -28.49
CA SER A 395 12.63 48.70 -27.45
C SER A 395 11.75 47.48 -27.71
N GLY A 396 11.65 46.66 -26.68
CA GLY A 396 10.73 45.54 -26.54
C GLY A 396 10.34 45.48 -25.05
N ALA A 397 9.48 44.54 -24.70
CA ALA A 397 9.15 44.23 -23.32
C ALA A 397 9.16 42.72 -23.12
N ALA A 398 9.35 42.25 -21.89
CA ALA A 398 9.14 40.85 -21.58
C ALA A 398 7.62 40.54 -21.54
N PRO A 399 7.18 39.35 -21.98
CA PRO A 399 5.81 38.92 -21.76
C PRO A 399 5.52 38.76 -20.25
N ALA A 400 4.27 38.94 -19.83
CA ALA A 400 3.89 38.78 -18.44
C ALA A 400 3.71 37.29 -18.08
N PRO A 401 4.11 36.84 -16.87
CA PRO A 401 3.88 35.47 -16.42
C PRO A 401 2.42 35.00 -16.58
N GLY A 402 2.23 33.76 -17.03
CA GLY A 402 0.91 33.15 -17.26
C GLY A 402 0.20 33.62 -18.53
N THR A 403 0.95 34.09 -19.52
CA THR A 403 0.45 34.36 -20.87
C THR A 403 1.10 33.40 -21.85
N ASP A 404 0.43 33.04 -22.95
CA ASP A 404 0.96 32.10 -23.95
C ASP A 404 2.38 32.47 -24.43
N ALA A 405 2.64 33.77 -24.64
CA ALA A 405 3.97 34.26 -25.01
C ALA A 405 5.02 34.03 -23.91
N TYR A 406 4.66 34.15 -22.63
CA TYR A 406 5.55 33.81 -21.53
C TYR A 406 5.77 32.32 -21.43
N ASP A 407 4.70 31.53 -21.51
CA ASP A 407 4.76 30.08 -21.31
C ASP A 407 5.61 29.40 -22.41
N VAL A 408 5.56 29.92 -23.64
CA VAL A 408 6.36 29.41 -24.76
C VAL A 408 7.82 29.89 -24.72
N PHE A 409 8.08 31.15 -24.39
CA PHE A 409 9.40 31.77 -24.66
C PHE A 409 10.22 32.12 -23.41
N ASN A 410 9.63 32.10 -22.22
CA ASN A 410 10.34 32.43 -20.98
C ASN A 410 11.50 31.46 -20.75
N GLY A 411 12.71 32.00 -20.55
CA GLY A 411 13.94 31.23 -20.40
C GLY A 411 14.62 30.86 -21.72
N TYR A 412 13.99 31.11 -22.89
CA TYR A 412 14.55 30.76 -24.20
C TYR A 412 14.90 31.99 -25.06
N VAL A 413 14.05 33.02 -25.06
CA VAL A 413 14.18 34.23 -25.89
C VAL A 413 14.15 35.48 -25.00
N ASP A 414 15.08 36.41 -25.20
CA ASP A 414 15.12 37.68 -24.46
C ASP A 414 14.48 38.82 -25.28
N PHE A 415 13.19 39.07 -25.03
CA PHE A 415 12.52 40.21 -25.65
C PHE A 415 12.95 41.58 -25.11
N SER A 416 13.70 41.67 -24.00
CA SER A 416 13.58 42.81 -23.08
C SER A 416 14.64 43.92 -23.19
N ILE A 417 15.91 43.72 -23.59
CA ILE A 417 16.90 44.82 -23.39
C ILE A 417 18.06 44.88 -24.40
N ALA A 418 18.00 44.20 -25.54
CA ALA A 418 19.03 44.29 -26.59
C ALA A 418 18.76 45.41 -27.62
N SER A 419 19.78 46.16 -28.02
CA SER A 419 19.62 47.15 -29.11
C SER A 419 19.35 46.43 -30.44
N GLY A 420 18.19 46.70 -31.06
CA GLY A 420 17.78 46.04 -32.30
C GLY A 420 16.73 44.94 -32.14
N ASN A 421 16.24 44.70 -30.91
CA ASN A 421 15.23 43.67 -30.61
C ASN A 421 13.84 43.94 -31.21
N GLY A 422 13.49 45.21 -31.47
CA GLY A 422 12.20 45.57 -32.04
C GLY A 422 12.23 45.61 -33.56
N ILE A 423 11.51 44.71 -34.22
CA ILE A 423 11.37 44.70 -35.69
C ILE A 423 10.15 45.54 -36.07
N GLU A 424 10.34 46.77 -36.52
CA GLU A 424 9.25 47.68 -36.90
C GLU A 424 8.95 47.58 -38.40
N ILE A 425 7.74 47.16 -38.75
CA ILE A 425 7.31 46.99 -40.14
C ILE A 425 6.38 48.16 -40.48
N SER A 426 6.80 49.01 -41.43
CA SER A 426 6.01 50.19 -41.80
C SER A 426 4.64 49.83 -42.40
N ALA A 427 3.67 50.74 -42.30
CA ALA A 427 2.37 50.63 -42.97
C ALA A 427 2.43 50.72 -44.51
N ALA A 428 3.62 50.84 -45.11
CA ALA A 428 3.78 50.98 -46.54
C ALA A 428 3.42 49.66 -47.26
N SER A 429 2.77 49.77 -48.42
CA SER A 429 2.47 48.62 -49.27
C SER A 429 3.74 47.84 -49.61
N GLY A 430 3.74 46.54 -49.34
CA GLY A 430 4.87 45.63 -49.57
C GLY A 430 5.91 45.56 -48.45
N ALA A 431 5.73 46.28 -47.33
CA ALA A 431 6.61 46.13 -46.17
C ALA A 431 6.35 44.79 -45.46
N ARG A 432 7.40 43.97 -45.32
CA ARG A 432 7.30 42.65 -44.68
C ARG A 432 8.61 42.23 -44.03
N TYR A 433 8.51 41.34 -43.06
CA TYR A 433 9.63 40.60 -42.48
C TYR A 433 9.32 39.11 -42.60
N THR A 434 10.23 38.34 -43.19
CA THR A 434 10.03 36.92 -43.51
C THR A 434 11.01 36.07 -42.73
N HIS A 435 10.50 35.03 -42.08
CA HIS A 435 11.25 33.86 -41.62
C HIS A 435 10.98 32.74 -42.62
N ALA A 436 12.00 32.27 -43.33
CA ALA A 436 11.89 31.17 -44.28
C ALA A 436 12.68 29.98 -43.77
N PHE A 437 12.01 28.83 -43.67
CA PHE A 437 12.57 27.56 -43.24
C PHE A 437 12.81 26.68 -44.46
N SER A 438 13.96 26.02 -44.50
CA SER A 438 14.36 25.15 -45.60
C SER A 438 15.19 23.98 -45.08
N GLY A 439 15.23 22.89 -45.84
CA GLY A 439 15.86 21.65 -45.39
C GLY A 439 15.03 20.91 -44.33
N LEU A 440 13.72 21.15 -44.34
CA LEU A 440 12.75 20.39 -43.56
C LEU A 440 12.67 18.98 -44.15
N ASP A 441 12.63 17.96 -43.30
CA ASP A 441 12.30 16.60 -43.69
C ASP A 441 10.89 16.55 -44.32
N THR A 442 10.83 15.93 -45.49
CA THR A 442 9.62 15.72 -46.31
C THR A 442 9.24 14.24 -46.34
N GLY A 443 9.79 13.42 -45.43
CA GLY A 443 9.47 12.01 -45.25
C GLY A 443 7.98 11.80 -45.00
N ASN A 444 7.45 10.67 -45.46
CA ASN A 444 6.01 10.40 -45.47
C ASN A 444 5.40 10.50 -44.06
N GLY A 445 4.82 11.67 -43.77
CA GLY A 445 4.05 11.99 -42.57
C GLY A 445 4.73 12.95 -41.59
N VAL A 446 6.01 13.31 -41.75
CA VAL A 446 6.66 14.30 -40.88
C VAL A 446 5.92 15.64 -41.02
N THR A 447 5.55 16.24 -39.88
CA THR A 447 4.91 17.56 -39.86
C THR A 447 5.63 18.49 -38.91
N TYR A 448 5.34 19.79 -38.94
CA TYR A 448 5.99 20.76 -38.06
C TYR A 448 4.98 21.54 -37.24
N THR A 449 5.42 21.97 -36.06
CA THR A 449 4.72 22.97 -35.25
C THR A 449 5.55 24.25 -35.22
N PHE A 450 4.93 25.37 -35.56
CA PHE A 450 5.53 26.70 -35.50
C PHE A 450 4.81 27.53 -34.46
N THR A 451 5.56 28.26 -33.63
CA THR A 451 5.03 29.31 -32.75
C THR A 451 5.90 30.55 -32.80
N GLY A 452 5.32 31.75 -32.87
CA GLY A 452 6.08 33.00 -32.90
C GLY A 452 5.34 34.20 -32.34
N THR A 453 6.08 35.16 -31.78
CA THR A 453 5.52 36.43 -31.29
C THR A 453 6.51 37.61 -31.32
N ALA A 454 6.00 38.80 -31.06
CA ALA A 454 6.76 40.02 -30.78
C ALA A 454 6.14 40.73 -29.59
N VAL A 455 6.95 41.16 -28.63
CA VAL A 455 6.45 41.79 -27.40
C VAL A 455 6.98 43.22 -27.29
N ARG A 456 6.08 44.20 -27.33
CA ARG A 456 6.45 45.63 -27.25
C ARG A 456 6.12 46.30 -25.93
N GLY A 457 4.91 46.06 -25.41
CA GLY A 457 4.50 46.51 -24.07
C GLY A 457 4.23 48.00 -23.87
N GLU A 458 3.73 48.74 -24.87
CA GLU A 458 3.44 50.17 -24.73
C GLU A 458 1.93 50.45 -24.64
N GLY A 459 1.48 50.96 -23.48
CA GLY A 459 0.07 51.17 -23.12
C GLY A 459 -0.79 51.97 -24.11
N GLY A 460 -0.16 52.82 -24.94
CA GLY A 460 -0.87 53.64 -25.93
C GLY A 460 -1.06 52.98 -27.30
N TYR A 461 -0.56 51.78 -27.55
CA TYR A 461 -0.51 51.18 -28.89
C TYR A 461 -1.65 50.20 -29.17
N VAL A 462 -2.89 50.68 -29.02
CA VAL A 462 -4.11 49.91 -29.34
C VAL A 462 -4.24 49.54 -30.82
N ASN A 463 -3.64 50.34 -31.72
CA ASN A 463 -3.74 50.19 -33.17
C ASN A 463 -2.48 49.62 -33.85
N ARG A 464 -1.55 49.01 -33.09
CA ARG A 464 -0.35 48.35 -33.64
C ARG A 464 -0.47 46.84 -33.56
N TRP A 465 -0.85 46.24 -34.67
CA TRP A 465 -1.10 44.80 -34.81
C TRP A 465 -0.25 44.20 -35.91
N THR A 466 0.16 42.95 -35.71
CA THR A 466 0.94 42.19 -36.68
C THR A 466 0.04 41.18 -37.35
N LEU A 467 -0.03 41.23 -38.68
CA LEU A 467 -0.57 40.15 -39.49
C LEU A 467 0.55 39.13 -39.73
N VAL A 468 0.33 37.90 -39.28
CA VAL A 468 1.21 36.76 -39.51
C VAL A 468 0.56 35.86 -40.55
N THR A 469 1.29 35.57 -41.62
CA THR A 469 0.86 34.70 -42.72
C THR A 469 1.81 33.54 -42.84
N LEU A 470 1.27 32.32 -42.87
CA LEU A 470 1.97 31.11 -43.28
C LEU A 470 1.89 31.01 -44.82
N GLU A 471 3.04 31.05 -45.47
CA GLU A 471 3.20 30.92 -46.93
C GLU A 471 3.94 29.60 -47.23
N ASP A 472 3.66 29.03 -48.41
CA ASP A 472 4.37 27.89 -49.01
C ASP A 472 4.25 26.52 -48.30
N ALA A 473 3.46 26.40 -47.22
CA ALA A 473 3.08 25.10 -46.67
C ALA A 473 1.93 24.44 -47.46
N ASP A 474 2.01 23.14 -47.71
CA ASP A 474 0.98 22.35 -48.41
C ASP A 474 -0.24 22.08 -47.52
N ALA A 475 -0.04 21.93 -46.21
CA ALA A 475 -1.09 21.82 -45.19
C ALA A 475 -0.66 22.42 -43.85
N ALA A 476 -1.61 22.88 -43.04
CA ALA A 476 -1.39 23.32 -41.65
C ALA A 476 -2.72 23.47 -40.91
N THR A 477 -2.67 23.31 -39.58
CA THR A 477 -3.82 23.52 -38.68
C THR A 477 -3.59 24.75 -37.78
N PRO A 478 -4.52 25.72 -37.73
CA PRO A 478 -4.40 26.87 -36.82
C PRO A 478 -4.37 26.45 -35.34
N ALA A 479 -3.37 26.94 -34.61
CA ALA A 479 -3.19 26.70 -33.17
C ALA A 479 -2.81 27.98 -32.41
N HIS A 480 -3.30 29.13 -32.88
CA HIS A 480 -2.99 30.45 -32.31
C HIS A 480 -3.50 30.61 -30.87
N SER A 481 -2.97 31.60 -30.16
CA SER A 481 -3.58 32.10 -28.93
C SER A 481 -5.07 32.43 -29.11
N THR A 482 -5.80 32.46 -27.99
CA THR A 482 -7.19 32.94 -27.96
C THR A 482 -7.31 34.25 -27.18
N GLY A 483 -8.41 34.99 -27.36
CA GLY A 483 -8.72 36.19 -26.59
C GLY A 483 -8.69 37.50 -27.38
N ILE A 484 -8.80 38.62 -26.65
CA ILE A 484 -9.06 39.96 -27.22
C ILE A 484 -7.92 40.51 -28.10
N GLY A 485 -6.74 39.91 -28.07
CA GLY A 485 -5.60 40.31 -28.88
C GLY A 485 -5.38 39.45 -30.11
N VAL A 486 -6.36 38.63 -30.52
CA VAL A 486 -6.24 37.72 -31.66
C VAL A 486 -7.42 37.86 -32.61
N VAL A 487 -7.13 37.95 -33.90
CA VAL A 487 -8.12 37.92 -34.98
C VAL A 487 -7.69 36.87 -36.00
N VAL A 488 -8.36 35.72 -36.01
CA VAL A 488 -8.13 34.67 -37.01
C VAL A 488 -8.81 35.08 -38.32
N ILE A 489 -8.02 35.19 -39.40
CA ILE A 489 -8.49 35.70 -40.70
C ILE A 489 -8.77 34.53 -41.65
N SER A 490 -7.88 33.55 -41.67
CA SER A 490 -7.99 32.33 -42.46
C SER A 490 -7.16 31.22 -41.81
N PRO A 491 -7.24 29.97 -42.29
CA PRO A 491 -6.40 28.88 -41.78
C PRO A 491 -4.88 29.16 -41.83
N THR A 492 -4.42 30.09 -42.68
CA THR A 492 -3.00 30.44 -42.81
C THR A 492 -2.70 31.88 -42.38
N GLN A 493 -3.67 32.61 -41.82
CA GLN A 493 -3.50 34.02 -41.45
C GLN A 493 -4.15 34.37 -40.13
N VAL A 494 -3.36 35.00 -39.25
CA VAL A 494 -3.81 35.54 -37.97
C VAL A 494 -3.23 36.92 -37.73
N ALA A 495 -4.04 37.84 -37.20
CA ALA A 495 -3.55 39.08 -36.66
C ALA A 495 -3.45 39.00 -35.14
N ILE A 496 -2.27 39.31 -34.60
CA ILE A 496 -2.01 39.33 -33.16
C ILE A 496 -1.63 40.74 -32.69
N TRP A 497 -2.11 41.12 -31.51
CA TRP A 497 -1.83 42.41 -30.90
C TRP A 497 -0.43 42.41 -30.30
N THR A 498 0.52 43.04 -30.98
CA THR A 498 1.94 43.07 -30.59
C THR A 498 2.38 44.41 -30.02
N GLY A 499 1.52 45.44 -30.07
CA GLY A 499 1.82 46.78 -29.58
C GLY A 499 1.78 46.92 -28.05
N HIS A 500 0.77 46.32 -27.41
CA HIS A 500 0.58 46.33 -25.96
C HIS A 500 0.21 44.93 -25.48
N ASN A 501 1.24 44.10 -25.29
CA ASN A 501 1.11 42.67 -24.99
C ASN A 501 2.19 42.19 -24.00
N SER A 502 2.44 43.01 -22.98
CA SER A 502 3.38 42.69 -21.90
C SER A 502 2.72 42.75 -20.51
N THR A 503 1.39 42.78 -20.45
CA THR A 503 0.63 42.86 -19.20
C THR A 503 -0.09 41.54 -18.95
N ALA A 504 -0.51 41.29 -17.71
CA ALA A 504 -1.28 40.08 -17.38
C ALA A 504 -2.51 39.93 -18.31
N GLY A 505 -2.69 38.73 -18.87
CA GLY A 505 -3.75 38.43 -19.83
C GLY A 505 -3.55 38.97 -21.24
N GLN A 506 -2.40 39.56 -21.55
CA GLN A 506 -2.07 40.11 -22.88
C GLN A 506 -0.64 39.68 -23.26
N GLY A 507 -0.53 38.57 -24.00
CA GLY A 507 0.73 37.97 -24.43
C GLY A 507 0.47 36.85 -25.43
N PHE A 508 0.11 37.22 -26.65
CA PHE A 508 -0.43 36.31 -27.66
C PHE A 508 0.66 35.81 -28.62
N VAL A 509 0.47 34.61 -29.15
CA VAL A 509 1.35 33.96 -30.15
C VAL A 509 0.57 33.61 -31.41
N ALA A 510 1.27 33.64 -32.54
CA ALA A 510 0.80 33.04 -33.79
C ALA A 510 1.41 31.64 -33.92
N ALA A 511 0.55 30.62 -33.96
CA ALA A 511 0.96 29.22 -34.02
C ALA A 511 0.19 28.35 -35.03
N TRP A 512 0.87 27.37 -35.62
CA TRP A 512 0.29 26.33 -36.48
C TRP A 512 0.89 24.98 -36.12
N THR A 513 0.07 23.93 -36.12
CA THR A 513 0.48 22.53 -35.94
C THR A 513 0.21 21.74 -37.22
N GLY A 514 0.84 20.57 -37.36
CA GLY A 514 0.61 19.70 -38.52
C GLY A 514 1.00 20.36 -39.84
N ILE A 515 2.04 21.21 -39.83
CA ILE A 515 2.53 21.89 -41.03
C ILE A 515 3.22 20.84 -41.92
N ASP A 516 2.67 20.61 -43.10
CA ASP A 516 3.31 19.87 -44.18
C ASP A 516 4.09 20.86 -45.05
N PRO A 517 5.43 20.80 -45.08
CA PRO A 517 6.26 21.72 -45.86
C PRO A 517 6.27 21.38 -47.36
N GLY A 518 5.55 20.35 -47.81
CA GLY A 518 5.53 19.91 -49.18
C GLY A 518 6.85 19.27 -49.64
N ILE A 519 6.88 18.83 -50.91
CA ILE A 519 8.02 18.07 -51.47
C ILE A 519 9.31 18.89 -51.60
N ASP A 520 9.24 20.21 -51.57
CA ASP A 520 10.41 21.08 -51.63
C ASP A 520 11.00 21.38 -50.24
N GLY A 521 10.32 20.97 -49.16
CA GLY A 521 10.82 21.03 -47.78
C GLY A 521 10.96 22.46 -47.26
N ASN A 522 10.03 23.36 -47.66
CA ASN A 522 10.09 24.77 -47.34
C ASN A 522 8.74 25.30 -46.87
N PHE A 523 8.76 26.19 -45.88
CA PHE A 523 7.64 27.12 -45.66
C PHE A 523 8.16 28.44 -45.12
N SER A 524 7.34 29.49 -45.22
CA SER A 524 7.69 30.82 -44.72
C SER A 524 6.63 31.37 -43.78
N VAL A 525 7.07 32.06 -42.73
CA VAL A 525 6.21 32.85 -41.85
C VAL A 525 6.51 34.33 -42.04
N VAL A 526 5.47 35.06 -42.41
CA VAL A 526 5.58 36.44 -42.89
C VAL A 526 4.84 37.37 -41.95
N SER A 527 5.57 38.32 -41.40
CA SER A 527 5.01 39.42 -40.64
C SER A 527 4.77 40.62 -41.55
N THR A 528 3.56 41.17 -41.49
CA THR A 528 3.20 42.47 -42.06
C THR A 528 2.39 43.27 -41.05
N GLN A 529 2.13 44.55 -41.31
CA GLN A 529 1.18 45.29 -40.50
C GLN A 529 -0.27 44.85 -40.81
N TYR A 530 -1.03 44.50 -39.77
CA TYR A 530 -2.48 44.34 -39.91
C TYR A 530 -3.16 45.71 -39.98
N THR A 531 -4.13 45.89 -40.90
CA THR A 531 -4.87 47.16 -41.09
C THR A 531 -6.39 46.98 -41.03
N GLY A 532 -6.86 45.83 -40.53
CA GLY A 532 -8.28 45.52 -40.42
C GLY A 532 -8.94 46.03 -39.14
N ILE A 533 -10.19 45.62 -38.95
CA ILE A 533 -10.99 45.90 -37.75
C ILE A 533 -10.39 45.13 -36.57
N ILE A 534 -10.29 45.78 -35.41
CA ILE A 534 -9.81 45.16 -34.17
C ILE A 534 -10.98 44.92 -33.20
N PRO A 535 -10.83 44.02 -32.21
CA PRO A 535 -11.89 43.73 -31.25
C PRO A 535 -12.36 44.99 -30.51
N PRO A 536 -13.67 45.19 -30.33
CA PRO A 536 -14.22 46.39 -29.69
C PRO A 536 -13.81 46.54 -28.22
N GLU A 537 -13.40 45.45 -27.58
CA GLU A 537 -12.83 45.44 -26.22
C GLU A 537 -11.45 46.10 -26.16
N VAL A 538 -10.72 46.14 -27.28
CA VAL A 538 -9.42 46.82 -27.39
C VAL A 538 -9.60 48.30 -27.71
N ASP A 539 -10.41 48.62 -28.72
CA ASP A 539 -10.82 49.99 -29.06
C ASP A 539 -12.20 49.97 -29.75
N PRO A 540 -13.26 50.52 -29.13
CA PRO A 540 -14.61 50.48 -29.69
C PRO A 540 -14.72 51.14 -31.08
N GLY A 541 -14.87 50.33 -32.13
CA GLY A 541 -14.92 50.80 -33.52
C GLY A 541 -13.54 51.11 -34.13
N GLY A 542 -12.47 50.72 -33.44
CA GLY A 542 -11.09 50.91 -33.87
C GLY A 542 -10.70 50.03 -35.06
N VAL A 543 -9.63 50.44 -35.72
CA VAL A 543 -8.93 49.70 -36.78
C VAL A 543 -7.44 49.72 -36.48
N ALA A 544 -6.68 48.75 -36.99
CA ALA A 544 -5.23 48.69 -36.81
C ALA A 544 -4.48 49.68 -37.76
N ASP A 545 -4.82 50.97 -37.69
CA ASP A 545 -4.30 52.04 -38.55
C ASP A 545 -2.99 52.67 -38.06
N GLY A 546 -2.25 51.99 -37.18
CA GLY A 546 -0.96 52.46 -36.68
C GLY A 546 0.03 52.77 -37.81
N SER A 547 1.10 53.51 -37.52
CA SER A 547 2.13 53.78 -38.53
C SER A 547 3.01 52.55 -38.86
N LYS A 548 2.92 51.49 -38.02
CA LYS A 548 3.73 50.28 -38.09
C LYS A 548 3.11 49.12 -37.31
N GLY A 549 3.40 47.90 -37.76
CA GLY A 549 3.29 46.66 -36.98
C GLY A 549 4.67 46.16 -36.54
N TYR A 550 4.72 44.98 -35.90
CA TYR A 550 5.97 44.40 -35.39
C TYR A 550 6.27 43.03 -35.99
N GLY A 551 7.48 42.81 -36.49
CA GLY A 551 7.93 41.48 -36.92
C GLY A 551 8.15 40.57 -35.72
N LEU A 552 7.89 39.28 -35.89
CA LEU A 552 8.12 38.27 -34.85
C LEU A 552 9.61 38.27 -34.45
N ALA A 553 9.88 38.44 -33.16
CA ALA A 553 11.23 38.54 -32.61
C ALA A 553 11.66 37.23 -31.90
N GLY A 554 10.70 36.44 -31.44
CA GLY A 554 10.91 35.11 -30.88
C GLY A 554 10.17 34.07 -31.72
N ILE A 555 10.87 32.99 -32.06
CA ILE A 555 10.38 31.89 -32.89
C ILE A 555 10.70 30.56 -32.22
N ARG A 556 9.74 29.63 -32.25
CA ARG A 556 9.87 28.22 -31.87
C ARG A 556 9.45 27.36 -33.06
N LEU A 557 10.25 26.36 -33.39
CA LEU A 557 9.96 25.34 -34.41
C LEU A 557 10.17 23.95 -33.82
N GLU A 558 9.25 23.05 -34.11
CA GLU A 558 9.25 21.66 -33.69
C GLU A 558 9.02 20.76 -34.91
N GLU A 559 9.79 19.69 -35.03
CA GLU A 559 9.56 18.61 -36.01
C GLU A 559 8.81 17.47 -35.33
N MET A 560 7.67 17.10 -35.89
CA MET A 560 6.80 16.04 -35.40
C MET A 560 6.95 14.80 -36.29
N PRO A 561 7.08 13.60 -35.73
CA PRO A 561 7.18 12.36 -36.52
C PRO A 561 5.88 12.08 -37.31
N PRO A 562 5.91 11.14 -38.28
CA PRO A 562 4.73 10.69 -39.01
C PRO A 562 3.53 10.26 -38.16
N THR A 563 2.32 10.34 -38.71
CA THR A 563 1.10 9.74 -38.13
C THR A 563 0.49 8.73 -39.12
N GLY A 564 0.26 7.48 -38.70
CA GLY A 564 -0.28 6.38 -39.52
C GLY A 564 -0.77 5.19 -38.67
N PRO A 565 -1.19 4.03 -39.22
CA PRO A 565 -1.54 2.83 -38.43
C PRO A 565 -0.35 2.33 -37.59
N LEU A 566 -0.58 1.49 -36.56
CA LEU A 566 0.47 0.97 -35.68
C LEU A 566 1.60 0.30 -36.49
N VAL A 567 2.80 0.90 -36.47
CA VAL A 567 4.00 0.35 -37.12
C VAL A 567 5.09 0.00 -36.11
N TRP A 568 4.94 0.42 -34.85
CA TRP A 568 5.75 0.03 -33.70
C TRP A 568 4.95 0.29 -32.41
N LEU A 569 5.29 -0.41 -31.34
CA LEU A 569 4.69 -0.26 -30.01
C LEU A 569 5.82 0.08 -29.04
N GLN A 570 5.86 1.32 -28.54
CA GLN A 570 6.79 1.70 -27.48
C GLN A 570 6.02 1.60 -26.17
N ARG A 571 6.48 0.78 -25.21
CA ARG A 571 5.90 0.78 -23.87
C ARG A 571 6.17 2.15 -23.26
N THR A 572 5.19 3.05 -23.35
CA THR A 572 5.17 4.27 -22.54
C THR A 572 4.49 3.89 -21.24
N GLY A 573 5.27 3.80 -20.16
CA GLY A 573 4.69 3.59 -18.84
C GLY A 573 4.90 2.22 -18.19
N SER A 574 5.62 1.27 -18.78
CA SER A 574 6.17 0.17 -17.97
C SER A 574 7.42 0.65 -17.22
N HIS A 575 7.77 -0.02 -16.11
CA HIS A 575 9.04 0.18 -15.40
C HIS A 575 10.27 -0.31 -16.20
N ASP A 576 10.04 -0.80 -17.43
CA ASP A 576 11.05 -1.16 -18.42
C ASP A 576 11.64 0.11 -19.06
N SER A 577 12.95 0.10 -19.20
CA SER A 577 13.74 1.19 -19.71
C SER A 577 13.27 1.65 -21.10
N GLY A 578 13.14 2.96 -21.30
CA GLY A 578 12.70 3.57 -22.57
C GLY A 578 13.67 3.40 -23.74
N ARG A 579 14.01 2.17 -24.13
CA ARG A 579 14.76 1.86 -25.35
C ARG A 579 13.78 1.51 -26.46
N ALA A 580 13.95 2.14 -27.61
CA ALA A 580 13.12 1.92 -28.78
C ALA A 580 13.32 0.55 -29.48
N GLY A 581 13.88 -0.44 -28.78
CA GLY A 581 14.27 -1.74 -29.31
C GLY A 581 13.49 -2.93 -28.75
N ASP A 582 12.59 -2.74 -27.79
CA ASP A 582 11.89 -3.86 -27.13
C ASP A 582 10.69 -4.41 -27.93
N PHE A 583 10.35 -3.74 -29.05
CA PHE A 583 9.49 -4.28 -30.10
C PHE A 583 10.17 -4.04 -31.45
N VAL A 584 10.46 -5.11 -32.18
CA VAL A 584 11.09 -5.03 -33.51
C VAL A 584 10.03 -5.25 -34.58
N TRP A 585 10.09 -4.42 -35.62
CA TRP A 585 9.35 -4.56 -36.86
C TRP A 585 9.48 -5.96 -37.47
N VAL A 586 8.37 -6.58 -37.89
CA VAL A 586 8.38 -7.25 -39.20
C VAL A 586 7.06 -7.10 -39.96
N ARG A 587 7.15 -6.79 -41.27
CA ARG A 587 6.11 -7.22 -42.22
C ARG A 587 5.87 -8.72 -41.99
N ALA A 588 4.67 -9.23 -42.30
CA ALA A 588 4.27 -10.65 -42.19
C ALA A 588 5.30 -11.73 -42.66
N SER A 589 6.40 -11.34 -43.32
CA SER A 589 7.57 -12.15 -43.62
C SER A 589 8.51 -12.53 -42.44
N GLY A 590 8.31 -12.05 -41.21
CA GLY A 590 9.15 -12.41 -40.04
C GLY A 590 8.45 -12.98 -38.81
N MET A 591 7.14 -13.25 -38.89
CA MET A 591 6.37 -13.88 -37.82
C MET A 591 7.05 -15.18 -37.35
N GLY A 592 7.31 -15.32 -36.05
CA GLY A 592 7.95 -16.49 -35.46
C GLY A 592 9.48 -16.49 -35.50
N ALA A 593 10.12 -15.34 -35.69
CA ALA A 593 11.58 -15.17 -35.56
C ALA A 593 11.93 -14.55 -34.20
N ALA A 594 12.94 -15.09 -33.52
CA ALA A 594 13.34 -14.57 -32.20
C ALA A 594 13.90 -13.15 -32.28
N ASN A 595 13.43 -12.28 -31.39
CA ASN A 595 13.94 -10.93 -31.24
C ASN A 595 15.25 -10.96 -30.44
N ALA A 596 16.33 -10.46 -31.05
CA ALA A 596 17.66 -10.45 -30.46
C ALA A 596 17.90 -9.12 -29.73
N GLY A 597 18.19 -9.18 -28.43
CA GLY A 597 18.56 -8.01 -27.63
C GLY A 597 17.51 -7.50 -26.64
N LEU A 598 16.40 -8.23 -26.46
CA LEU A 598 15.45 -7.99 -25.37
C LEU A 598 16.16 -8.18 -24.03
N THR A 599 16.11 -7.17 -23.18
CA THR A 599 16.52 -7.27 -21.77
C THR A 599 15.30 -7.52 -20.89
N LEU A 600 15.52 -8.11 -19.72
CA LEU A 600 14.50 -8.55 -18.77
C LEU A 600 13.53 -7.40 -18.44
N PRO A 601 12.20 -7.53 -18.67
CA PRO A 601 11.29 -6.39 -18.52
C PRO A 601 10.78 -6.15 -17.10
N PHE A 602 11.17 -6.95 -16.11
CA PHE A 602 10.90 -6.60 -14.71
C PHE A 602 11.88 -7.32 -13.79
N ALA A 603 12.41 -6.52 -12.90
CA ALA A 603 12.78 -6.95 -11.57
C ALA A 603 11.52 -6.86 -10.72
N THR A 604 10.90 -7.96 -10.34
CA THR A 604 10.01 -7.88 -9.18
C THR A 604 10.96 -7.75 -7.99
N ALA A 605 11.13 -6.55 -7.47
CA ALA A 605 11.90 -6.33 -6.25
C ALA A 605 11.10 -6.94 -5.09
N LEU A 606 11.26 -8.25 -4.88
CA LEU A 606 10.71 -8.93 -3.74
C LEU A 606 11.52 -8.53 -2.51
N PRO A 607 10.89 -8.28 -1.36
CA PRO A 607 11.64 -8.11 -0.12
C PRO A 607 12.47 -9.37 0.13
N VAL A 608 13.70 -9.17 0.60
CA VAL A 608 14.50 -10.27 1.13
C VAL A 608 13.79 -10.85 2.35
N THR A 609 13.63 -12.17 2.36
CA THR A 609 13.07 -12.91 3.49
C THR A 609 14.03 -14.01 3.93
N THR A 610 13.86 -14.49 5.16
CA THR A 610 14.54 -15.70 5.65
C THR A 610 14.31 -16.91 4.73
N GLY A 611 15.24 -17.87 4.72
CA GLY A 611 15.30 -18.88 3.66
C GLY A 611 16.19 -18.44 2.51
N LEU A 612 17.37 -17.91 2.84
CA LEU A 612 18.37 -17.48 1.89
C LEU A 612 19.17 -18.70 1.44
N GLY A 613 19.18 -18.98 0.15
CA GLY A 613 19.80 -20.20 -0.35
C GLY A 613 19.92 -20.26 -1.87
N PHE A 614 20.60 -21.30 -2.34
CA PHE A 614 20.62 -21.70 -3.75
C PHE A 614 20.92 -23.20 -3.86
N SER A 615 20.65 -23.80 -5.01
CA SER A 615 21.11 -25.16 -5.33
C SER A 615 21.22 -25.36 -6.84
N ASP A 616 22.38 -25.80 -7.31
CA ASP A 616 22.61 -26.22 -8.70
C ASP A 616 21.86 -27.54 -9.03
N ASN A 617 21.39 -28.26 -8.01
CA ASN A 617 20.54 -29.46 -8.11
C ASN A 617 19.16 -29.18 -7.49
N GLN A 618 18.41 -28.30 -8.13
CA GLN A 618 17.14 -27.67 -7.69
C GLN A 618 16.16 -28.55 -6.89
N ALA A 619 16.08 -29.85 -7.16
CA ALA A 619 15.06 -30.75 -6.59
C ALA A 619 15.11 -30.91 -5.05
N ASP A 620 16.24 -30.69 -4.40
CA ASP A 620 16.41 -31.02 -2.97
C ASP A 620 16.11 -29.83 -2.04
N PHE A 621 16.26 -28.58 -2.49
CA PHE A 621 16.16 -27.37 -1.65
C PHE A 621 15.02 -26.41 -2.01
N GLU A 622 14.40 -26.53 -3.21
CA GLU A 622 13.46 -25.57 -3.80
C GLU A 622 12.32 -25.13 -2.85
N ALA A 623 11.78 -26.04 -2.04
CA ALA A 623 10.68 -25.72 -1.11
C ALA A 623 11.11 -24.86 0.11
N ASN A 624 12.41 -24.68 0.35
CA ASN A 624 12.95 -23.96 1.50
C ASN A 624 13.72 -22.69 1.12
N ILE A 625 13.99 -22.48 -0.17
CA ILE A 625 14.62 -21.26 -0.68
C ILE A 625 13.51 -20.26 -0.97
N GLN A 626 13.49 -19.17 -0.20
CA GLN A 626 12.56 -18.07 -0.39
C GLN A 626 13.25 -16.86 -1.02
N THR A 627 14.56 -16.72 -0.78
CA THR A 627 15.42 -15.64 -1.26
C THR A 627 16.63 -16.30 -1.93
N ASP A 628 16.70 -16.23 -3.26
CA ASP A 628 17.77 -16.84 -4.04
C ASP A 628 19.04 -15.97 -3.99
N VAL A 629 20.13 -16.51 -3.47
CA VAL A 629 21.42 -15.80 -3.33
C VAL A 629 22.51 -16.37 -4.25
N HIS A 630 22.15 -17.19 -5.24
CA HIS A 630 23.09 -17.84 -6.16
C HIS A 630 24.04 -16.84 -6.81
N GLU A 631 23.49 -15.80 -7.47
CA GLU A 631 24.30 -14.82 -8.19
C GLU A 631 25.24 -14.01 -7.27
N ALA A 632 24.81 -13.78 -6.03
CA ALA A 632 25.58 -13.00 -5.07
C ALA A 632 26.72 -13.81 -4.45
N MET A 633 26.51 -15.10 -4.21
CA MET A 633 27.43 -15.94 -3.45
C MET A 633 28.26 -16.90 -4.30
N HIS A 634 27.64 -17.60 -5.25
CA HIS A 634 28.27 -18.72 -5.93
C HIS A 634 29.47 -18.28 -6.78
N GLY A 635 30.60 -18.97 -6.62
CA GLY A 635 31.90 -18.62 -7.16
C GLY A 635 32.56 -17.38 -6.51
N THR A 636 31.91 -16.72 -5.55
CA THR A 636 32.31 -15.40 -5.02
C THR A 636 32.70 -15.45 -3.55
N SER A 637 31.85 -15.99 -2.68
CA SER A 637 32.04 -16.01 -1.22
C SER A 637 31.51 -17.30 -0.60
N ALA A 638 32.20 -17.83 0.40
CA ALA A 638 31.70 -18.92 1.24
C ALA A 638 30.85 -18.43 2.41
N SER A 639 30.67 -17.12 2.56
CA SER A 639 29.95 -16.50 3.68
C SER A 639 28.82 -15.60 3.22
N LEU A 640 27.73 -15.61 3.98
CA LEU A 640 26.63 -14.66 3.91
C LEU A 640 26.32 -14.12 5.31
N TRP A 641 26.20 -12.81 5.46
CA TRP A 641 25.73 -12.20 6.70
C TRP A 641 24.27 -11.81 6.54
N THR A 642 23.41 -12.29 7.44
CA THR A 642 21.97 -12.03 7.41
C THR A 642 21.54 -11.36 8.71
N ARG A 643 20.75 -10.29 8.64
CA ARG A 643 20.14 -9.61 9.79
C ARG A 643 18.62 -9.68 9.70
N ILE A 644 17.99 -10.00 10.82
CA ILE A 644 16.53 -10.12 10.95
C ILE A 644 16.13 -9.28 12.16
N GLU A 645 15.45 -8.17 11.91
CA GLU A 645 14.85 -7.34 12.96
C GLU A 645 13.48 -7.89 13.35
N PHE A 646 13.23 -7.99 14.64
CA PHE A 646 11.94 -8.43 15.16
C PHE A 646 11.54 -7.68 16.42
N GLU A 647 10.24 -7.56 16.66
CA GLU A 647 9.67 -6.83 17.79
C GLU A 647 9.22 -7.80 18.88
N VAL A 648 9.60 -7.50 20.12
CA VAL A 648 9.13 -8.22 21.30
C VAL A 648 8.23 -7.29 22.10
N THR A 649 6.96 -7.65 22.26
CA THR A 649 5.98 -6.80 22.97
C THR A 649 5.90 -7.10 24.46
N ASP A 650 6.17 -8.35 24.85
CA ASP A 650 6.24 -8.82 26.23
C ASP A 650 7.25 -9.97 26.33
N LEU A 651 7.91 -10.09 27.48
CA LEU A 651 8.80 -11.21 27.80
C LEU A 651 8.30 -12.01 29.01
N THR A 652 7.19 -11.61 29.59
CA THR A 652 6.64 -12.20 30.82
C THR A 652 6.17 -13.62 30.52
N GLY A 653 6.64 -14.58 31.32
CA GLY A 653 6.19 -15.98 31.25
C GLY A 653 6.92 -16.86 30.23
N PHE A 654 7.84 -16.32 29.42
CA PHE A 654 8.74 -17.15 28.61
C PHE A 654 9.93 -17.64 29.45
N ASP A 655 10.17 -18.95 29.44
CA ASP A 655 11.30 -19.59 30.12
C ASP A 655 12.14 -20.50 29.20
N VAL A 656 11.69 -20.70 27.96
CA VAL A 656 12.38 -21.46 26.92
C VAL A 656 12.56 -20.59 25.67
N LEU A 657 13.77 -20.58 25.11
CA LEU A 657 14.05 -19.98 23.81
C LEU A 657 14.66 -21.04 22.90
N THR A 658 14.05 -21.26 21.73
CA THR A 658 14.50 -22.26 20.76
C THR A 658 14.83 -21.58 19.43
N LEU A 659 16.06 -21.77 18.94
CA LEU A 659 16.44 -21.47 17.58
C LEU A 659 16.21 -22.73 16.75
N ARG A 660 15.32 -22.66 15.75
CA ARG A 660 15.13 -23.75 14.78
C ARG A 660 15.88 -23.37 13.52
N MET A 661 16.78 -24.22 13.07
CA MET A 661 17.63 -23.90 11.92
C MET A 661 17.57 -25.00 10.86
N LYS A 662 17.34 -24.60 9.61
CA LYS A 662 17.71 -25.40 8.42
C LYS A 662 18.94 -24.78 7.80
N TYR A 663 19.94 -25.60 7.48
CA TYR A 663 21.20 -25.10 6.95
C TYR A 663 21.92 -26.15 6.10
N ALA A 664 22.57 -25.70 5.02
CA ALA A 664 23.33 -26.56 4.09
C ALA A 664 24.63 -27.08 4.73
N ASP A 665 25.58 -26.20 5.05
CA ASP A 665 26.87 -26.63 5.64
C ASP A 665 27.06 -26.18 7.08
N GLY A 666 27.06 -24.88 7.33
CA GLY A 666 27.31 -24.33 8.65
C GLY A 666 26.73 -22.94 8.88
N PHE A 667 26.69 -22.54 10.14
CA PHE A 667 26.28 -21.19 10.52
C PHE A 667 26.80 -20.81 11.91
N VAL A 668 26.77 -19.52 12.22
CA VAL A 668 26.86 -18.97 13.57
C VAL A 668 25.74 -17.96 13.78
N ALA A 669 24.98 -18.12 14.87
CA ALA A 669 23.88 -17.24 15.24
C ALA A 669 24.28 -16.28 16.36
N TYR A 670 23.72 -15.07 16.33
CA TYR A 670 23.91 -14.02 17.29
C TYR A 670 22.55 -13.42 17.67
N LEU A 671 22.36 -13.13 18.96
CA LEU A 671 21.18 -12.45 19.46
C LEU A 671 21.61 -11.13 20.08
N ASN A 672 21.19 -10.00 19.50
CA ASN A 672 21.55 -8.66 19.95
C ASN A 672 23.07 -8.48 20.19
N GLY A 673 23.90 -8.89 19.23
CA GLY A 673 25.37 -8.80 19.33
C GLY A 673 26.07 -9.98 20.02
N VAL A 674 25.32 -10.81 20.75
CA VAL A 674 25.87 -11.91 21.55
C VAL A 674 25.86 -13.22 20.76
N PRO A 675 27.02 -13.89 20.56
CA PRO A 675 27.06 -15.21 19.91
C PRO A 675 26.28 -16.23 20.73
N THR A 676 25.37 -16.97 20.10
CA THR A 676 24.52 -17.97 20.78
C THR A 676 24.99 -19.40 20.52
N VAL A 677 24.98 -19.80 19.25
CA VAL A 677 25.30 -21.16 18.81
C VAL A 677 25.85 -21.16 17.38
N GLY A 678 26.64 -22.18 17.03
CA GLY A 678 27.03 -22.45 15.66
C GLY A 678 27.12 -23.95 15.35
N ARG A 679 27.06 -24.28 14.07
CA ARG A 679 27.27 -25.63 13.52
C ARG A 679 28.31 -25.54 12.41
N ASN A 680 29.25 -26.48 12.41
CA ASN A 680 30.33 -26.57 11.43
C ASN A 680 31.08 -25.24 11.20
N ALA A 681 31.19 -24.40 12.24
CA ALA A 681 31.87 -23.13 12.18
C ALA A 681 33.33 -23.26 12.66
N PRO A 682 34.29 -22.55 12.04
CA PRO A 682 35.67 -22.55 12.51
C PRO A 682 35.79 -21.87 13.89
N GLU A 683 36.81 -22.26 14.66
CA GLU A 683 37.07 -21.70 16.00
C GLU A 683 37.36 -20.19 15.97
N ILE A 684 37.89 -19.71 14.85
CA ILE A 684 38.15 -18.29 14.60
C ILE A 684 37.39 -17.91 13.32
N LEU A 685 36.45 -16.99 13.45
CA LEU A 685 35.70 -16.45 12.32
C LEU A 685 36.47 -15.31 11.67
N GLU A 686 36.66 -15.43 10.36
CA GLU A 686 37.00 -14.35 9.43
C GLU A 686 35.76 -13.99 8.60
N TYR A 687 35.84 -12.88 7.86
CA TYR A 687 34.68 -12.33 7.14
C TYR A 687 34.11 -13.31 6.10
N ASP A 688 34.97 -14.08 5.43
CA ASP A 688 34.64 -15.07 4.39
C ASP A 688 34.83 -16.53 4.85
N SER A 689 34.70 -16.80 6.15
CA SER A 689 34.81 -18.15 6.71
C SER A 689 33.96 -19.17 5.93
N ALA A 690 34.56 -20.32 5.64
CA ALA A 690 33.84 -21.49 5.15
C ALA A 690 33.43 -22.40 6.32
N ALA A 691 32.45 -23.28 6.07
CA ALA A 691 32.13 -24.35 7.00
C ALA A 691 33.32 -25.31 7.16
N THR A 692 33.46 -25.95 8.32
CA THR A 692 34.54 -26.90 8.57
C THR A 692 34.25 -28.29 7.99
N GLU A 693 32.97 -28.60 7.79
CA GLU A 693 32.44 -29.86 7.26
C GLU A 693 31.08 -29.57 6.60
N ALA A 694 30.75 -30.27 5.51
CA ALA A 694 29.43 -30.23 4.89
C ALA A 694 28.36 -30.94 5.73
N HIS A 695 27.11 -30.47 5.69
CA HIS A 695 25.98 -31.11 6.37
C HIS A 695 25.04 -31.77 5.34
N PRO A 696 24.68 -33.07 5.50
CA PRO A 696 24.03 -33.82 4.42
C PRO A 696 22.68 -33.22 3.98
N ASP A 697 22.47 -33.11 2.66
CA ASP A 697 21.31 -32.45 2.02
C ASP A 697 19.94 -32.90 2.59
N PRO A 698 19.68 -34.21 2.82
CA PRO A 698 18.41 -34.66 3.39
C PRO A 698 18.15 -34.16 4.82
N LEU A 699 19.19 -33.76 5.55
CA LEU A 699 19.12 -33.16 6.88
C LEU A 699 19.11 -31.64 6.81
N ALA A 700 19.73 -31.05 5.79
CA ALA A 700 19.79 -29.60 5.60
C ALA A 700 18.41 -28.92 5.50
N VAL A 701 17.41 -29.65 4.99
CA VAL A 701 16.01 -29.18 4.84
C VAL A 701 15.08 -29.55 6.00
N VAL A 702 15.61 -30.15 7.07
CA VAL A 702 14.88 -30.49 8.29
C VAL A 702 15.32 -29.55 9.40
N PHE A 703 14.38 -28.98 10.15
CA PHE A 703 14.71 -28.12 11.28
C PHE A 703 15.49 -28.90 12.34
N GLU A 704 16.66 -28.39 12.71
CA GLU A 704 17.31 -28.69 13.97
C GLU A 704 16.79 -27.71 15.03
N ASP A 705 16.13 -28.22 16.07
CA ASP A 705 15.70 -27.42 17.21
C ASP A 705 16.84 -27.33 18.22
N ILE A 706 17.33 -26.11 18.46
CA ILE A 706 18.46 -25.83 19.34
C ILE A 706 17.97 -24.98 20.52
N ASP A 707 18.12 -25.53 21.72
CA ASP A 707 17.86 -24.80 22.96
C ASP A 707 18.89 -23.68 23.15
N VAL A 708 18.41 -22.44 23.17
CA VAL A 708 19.17 -21.20 23.40
C VAL A 708 18.58 -20.41 24.58
N SER A 709 17.90 -21.08 25.51
CA SER A 709 17.20 -20.46 26.64
C SER A 709 18.12 -19.63 27.55
N ASP A 710 19.41 -19.99 27.64
CA ASP A 710 20.43 -19.21 28.37
C ASP A 710 20.59 -17.77 27.83
N TYR A 711 20.15 -17.51 26.60
CA TYR A 711 20.23 -16.20 25.94
C TYR A 711 18.91 -15.41 25.98
N LEU A 712 17.84 -15.97 26.54
CA LEU A 712 16.56 -15.27 26.73
C LEU A 712 16.70 -13.92 27.46
N PRO A 713 17.58 -13.75 28.47
CA PRO A 713 17.82 -12.44 29.11
C PRO A 713 18.46 -11.38 28.19
N MET A 714 18.95 -11.75 27.01
CA MET A 714 19.47 -10.82 26.01
C MET A 714 18.36 -10.17 25.18
N LEU A 715 17.13 -10.71 25.21
CA LEU A 715 15.96 -10.09 24.61
C LEU A 715 15.50 -8.89 25.44
N HIS A 716 14.98 -7.87 24.76
CA HIS A 716 14.39 -6.70 25.40
C HIS A 716 13.03 -6.39 24.77
N VAL A 717 12.09 -5.82 25.54
CA VAL A 717 10.84 -5.32 24.98
C VAL A 717 11.14 -4.18 23.99
N GLY A 718 10.67 -4.31 22.76
CA GLY A 718 10.98 -3.47 21.60
C GLY A 718 11.76 -4.23 20.52
N THR A 719 12.53 -3.48 19.71
CA THR A 719 13.30 -4.02 18.58
C THR A 719 14.49 -4.86 19.04
N ASN A 720 14.61 -6.05 18.48
CA ASN A 720 15.72 -7.00 18.66
C ASN A 720 16.27 -7.41 17.29
N VAL A 721 17.48 -7.97 17.27
CA VAL A 721 18.15 -8.47 16.07
C VAL A 721 18.60 -9.92 16.27
N LEU A 722 18.16 -10.79 15.35
CA LEU A 722 18.76 -12.10 15.12
C LEU A 722 19.70 -11.98 13.91
N ALA A 723 20.98 -12.25 14.12
CA ALA A 723 22.01 -12.18 13.10
C ALA A 723 22.59 -13.57 12.82
N ILE A 724 22.71 -13.94 11.54
CA ILE A 724 23.22 -15.25 11.12
C ILE A 724 24.41 -15.06 10.17
N HIS A 725 25.56 -15.61 10.55
CA HIS A 725 26.70 -15.80 9.65
C HIS A 725 26.54 -17.19 9.03
N GLY A 726 25.96 -17.24 7.83
CA GLY A 726 25.84 -18.47 7.05
C GLY A 726 27.18 -18.84 6.42
N LEU A 727 27.54 -20.12 6.52
CA LEU A 727 28.81 -20.67 6.06
C LEU A 727 28.52 -21.76 5.03
N ASN A 728 29.12 -21.62 3.85
CA ASN A 728 29.17 -22.62 2.81
C ASN A 728 30.49 -23.43 2.93
N ASP A 729 30.56 -24.71 2.54
CA ASP A 729 31.81 -25.50 2.52
C ASP A 729 32.86 -24.91 1.55
N GLY A 730 32.41 -24.10 0.59
CA GLY A 730 33.29 -23.25 -0.20
C GLY A 730 32.55 -22.26 -1.08
N ALA A 731 33.27 -21.28 -1.62
CA ALA A 731 32.66 -20.27 -2.49
C ALA A 731 32.04 -20.86 -3.76
N ALA A 732 32.51 -22.01 -4.23
CA ALA A 732 32.02 -22.68 -5.45
C ALA A 732 31.25 -23.98 -5.14
N ASP A 733 30.73 -24.11 -3.92
CA ASP A 733 29.87 -25.24 -3.60
C ASP A 733 28.52 -25.13 -4.32
N ALA A 734 27.91 -26.27 -4.58
CA ALA A 734 26.73 -26.38 -5.43
C ALA A 734 25.44 -25.93 -4.73
N ASP A 735 25.42 -25.86 -3.40
CA ASP A 735 24.26 -25.45 -2.63
C ASP A 735 24.62 -24.54 -1.44
N PHE A 736 23.60 -23.87 -0.93
CA PHE A 736 23.65 -23.05 0.27
C PHE A 736 22.22 -22.91 0.81
N LEU A 737 22.08 -22.93 2.14
CA LEU A 737 20.81 -22.63 2.80
C LEU A 737 21.07 -22.09 4.21
N VAL A 738 20.37 -21.02 4.56
CA VAL A 738 20.13 -20.59 5.93
C VAL A 738 18.66 -20.18 6.11
N LEU A 739 17.93 -20.90 6.97
CA LEU A 739 16.55 -20.60 7.31
C LEU A 739 16.35 -20.75 8.83
N PRO A 740 16.41 -19.62 9.57
CA PRO A 740 16.14 -19.60 11.01
C PRO A 740 14.65 -19.39 11.32
N GLU A 741 14.18 -19.98 12.41
CA GLU A 741 13.02 -19.54 13.19
C GLU A 741 13.46 -19.35 14.64
N LEU A 742 12.96 -18.33 15.32
CA LEU A 742 13.21 -18.10 16.74
C LEU A 742 11.90 -18.14 17.49
N ILE A 743 11.79 -19.05 18.44
CA ILE A 743 10.57 -19.28 19.18
C ILE A 743 10.85 -19.06 20.66
N ALA A 744 10.15 -18.09 21.24
CA ALA A 744 10.03 -18.01 22.68
C ALA A 744 8.84 -18.87 23.09
N SER A 745 9.09 -19.73 24.07
CA SER A 745 8.02 -20.45 24.71
C SER A 745 8.12 -20.38 26.21
N GLY A 746 7.00 -20.59 26.86
CA GLY A 746 7.01 -20.81 28.28
C GLY A 746 5.66 -21.26 28.73
N THR A 747 5.30 -20.93 29.95
CA THR A 747 4.03 -21.37 30.50
C THR A 747 3.38 -20.19 31.21
N PHE A 748 2.15 -19.89 30.81
CA PHE A 748 1.34 -18.97 31.59
C PHE A 748 0.95 -19.70 32.88
N ASP A 749 1.75 -19.48 33.91
CA ASP A 749 1.40 -19.85 35.28
C ASP A 749 0.52 -18.78 35.96
N GLU A 750 0.27 -17.64 35.29
CA GLU A 750 -0.58 -16.58 35.85
C GLU A 750 -2.06 -16.82 35.52
N PRO A 751 -2.90 -17.02 36.54
CA PRO A 751 -4.32 -17.25 36.30
C PRO A 751 -5.06 -15.98 35.87
N GLN A 752 -6.04 -16.16 35.00
CA GLN A 752 -6.77 -15.11 34.29
C GLN A 752 -8.28 -15.21 34.53
N TYR A 753 -8.99 -14.09 34.34
CA TYR A 753 -10.44 -14.04 34.33
C TYR A 753 -11.01 -14.40 32.95
N MET A 754 -11.94 -15.35 32.89
CA MET A 754 -12.55 -15.79 31.63
C MET A 754 -14.03 -15.39 31.60
N ARG A 755 -14.41 -14.56 30.62
CA ARG A 755 -15.81 -14.12 30.45
C ARG A 755 -16.76 -15.27 30.13
N THR A 756 -16.24 -16.33 29.54
CA THR A 756 -17.00 -17.51 29.14
C THR A 756 -16.34 -18.71 29.80
N PRO A 757 -16.94 -19.26 30.87
CA PRO A 757 -16.37 -20.43 31.53
C PRO A 757 -16.37 -21.68 30.64
N THR A 758 -15.33 -22.50 30.76
CA THR A 758 -14.95 -23.56 29.80
C THR A 758 -14.96 -24.96 30.39
N ARG A 759 -15.99 -25.24 31.17
CA ARG A 759 -16.17 -26.51 31.91
C ARG A 759 -15.90 -27.76 31.07
N GLY A 760 -14.91 -28.53 31.50
CA GLY A 760 -14.54 -29.83 30.96
C GLY A 760 -13.83 -29.76 29.60
N ALA A 761 -13.33 -28.59 29.23
CA ALA A 761 -12.66 -28.31 27.97
C ALA A 761 -11.48 -27.37 28.20
N ASP A 762 -10.66 -27.17 27.17
CA ASP A 762 -9.56 -26.21 27.23
C ASP A 762 -10.11 -24.80 27.49
N ASN A 763 -9.42 -24.07 28.37
CA ASN A 763 -9.79 -22.71 28.68
C ASN A 763 -9.63 -21.78 27.47
N LEU A 764 -10.37 -20.67 27.48
CA LEU A 764 -10.13 -19.58 26.53
C LEU A 764 -9.08 -18.61 27.11
N GLU A 765 -8.45 -17.83 26.24
CA GLU A 765 -7.65 -16.69 26.68
C GLU A 765 -8.52 -15.75 27.54
N GLY A 766 -8.00 -15.37 28.70
CA GLY A 766 -8.67 -14.55 29.69
C GLY A 766 -8.00 -13.19 29.87
N ALA A 767 -8.50 -12.43 30.82
CA ALA A 767 -7.96 -11.13 31.18
C ALA A 767 -7.11 -11.20 32.45
N LEU A 768 -6.00 -10.47 32.46
CA LEU A 768 -5.02 -10.44 33.56
C LEU A 768 -5.55 -9.74 34.82
N GLY A 769 -6.67 -9.02 34.71
CA GLY A 769 -7.26 -8.31 35.83
C GLY A 769 -8.56 -7.61 35.50
N LEU A 770 -9.08 -6.86 36.46
CA LEU A 770 -10.34 -6.11 36.33
C LEU A 770 -10.06 -4.62 36.14
N VAL A 771 -10.81 -3.97 35.26
CA VAL A 771 -10.87 -2.51 35.23
C VAL A 771 -11.72 -2.03 36.40
N ALA A 772 -11.25 -1.01 37.11
CA ALA A 772 -11.96 -0.41 38.22
C ALA A 772 -13.21 0.33 37.71
N ASP A 773 -14.29 0.20 38.47
CA ASP A 773 -15.61 0.73 38.12
C ASP A 773 -15.61 2.25 37.85
N THR A 774 -16.55 2.72 37.04
CA THR A 774 -16.60 4.14 36.70
C THR A 774 -17.21 4.97 37.84
N GLN A 775 -16.69 6.18 38.02
CA GLN A 775 -17.13 7.11 39.06
C GLN A 775 -17.54 8.43 38.42
N PHE A 776 -18.72 8.93 38.81
CA PHE A 776 -19.30 10.17 38.29
C PHE A 776 -19.20 11.28 39.34
N SER A 777 -18.81 12.49 38.93
CA SER A 777 -18.69 13.63 39.84
C SER A 777 -20.03 14.22 40.29
N VAL A 778 -21.13 13.85 39.62
CA VAL A 778 -22.48 14.33 39.91
C VAL A 778 -23.43 13.13 39.98
N ASP A 779 -24.21 13.06 41.06
CA ASP A 779 -25.19 11.98 41.25
C ASP A 779 -26.35 12.10 40.26
N ARG A 780 -26.91 10.97 39.84
CA ARG A 780 -28.18 10.94 39.09
C ARG A 780 -29.32 11.58 39.90
N GLY A 781 -30.28 12.22 39.23
CA GLY A 781 -31.37 12.90 39.94
C GLY A 781 -32.02 14.03 39.15
N PHE A 782 -32.74 14.90 39.88
CA PHE A 782 -33.44 16.07 39.33
C PHE A 782 -32.57 17.32 39.42
N TYR A 783 -32.55 18.11 38.35
CA TYR A 783 -31.74 19.32 38.23
C TYR A 783 -32.49 20.44 37.52
N ASP A 784 -32.24 21.68 37.94
CA ASP A 784 -32.83 22.89 37.36
C ASP A 784 -31.82 23.71 36.53
N ASP A 785 -30.52 23.60 36.86
CA ASP A 785 -29.43 24.33 36.19
C ASP A 785 -28.48 23.37 35.46
N PRO A 786 -27.95 23.74 34.27
CA PRO A 786 -26.91 22.96 33.57
C PRO A 786 -25.61 22.78 34.38
N PHE A 787 -24.92 21.66 34.18
CA PHE A 787 -23.66 21.34 34.85
C PHE A 787 -22.75 20.45 33.99
N ASP A 788 -21.47 20.34 34.38
CA ASP A 788 -20.51 19.44 33.75
C ASP A 788 -20.30 18.19 34.62
N VAL A 789 -20.34 17.01 34.01
CA VAL A 789 -20.08 15.72 34.65
C VAL A 789 -18.69 15.24 34.28
N VAL A 790 -17.90 14.90 35.30
CA VAL A 790 -16.60 14.24 35.14
C VAL A 790 -16.79 12.75 35.41
N ILE A 791 -16.28 11.91 34.50
CA ILE A 791 -16.20 10.45 34.68
C ILE A 791 -14.74 10.08 34.92
N THR A 792 -14.49 9.21 35.89
CA THR A 792 -13.16 8.68 36.21
C THR A 792 -13.18 7.18 36.44
N THR A 793 -12.04 6.51 36.25
CA THR A 793 -11.78 5.15 36.71
C THR A 793 -10.44 5.17 37.46
N ALA A 794 -10.30 4.31 38.47
CA ALA A 794 -9.06 4.21 39.23
C ALA A 794 -7.96 3.43 38.48
N THR A 795 -8.31 2.70 37.42
CA THR A 795 -7.34 1.92 36.63
C THR A 795 -6.53 2.83 35.72
N ALA A 796 -5.25 3.00 36.02
CA ALA A 796 -4.34 3.77 35.18
C ALA A 796 -4.22 3.15 33.77
N GLY A 797 -4.29 4.01 32.76
CA GLY A 797 -4.25 3.60 31.35
C GLY A 797 -5.54 2.99 30.82
N ALA A 798 -6.60 2.88 31.63
CA ALA A 798 -7.92 2.51 31.14
C ALA A 798 -8.61 3.71 30.48
N GLU A 799 -9.43 3.41 29.49
CA GLU A 799 -10.20 4.38 28.73
C GLU A 799 -11.67 4.29 29.06
N ILE A 800 -12.37 5.42 29.01
CA ILE A 800 -13.79 5.51 29.30
C ILE A 800 -14.55 5.77 28.00
N PHE A 801 -15.64 5.03 27.80
CA PHE A 801 -16.54 5.16 26.67
C PHE A 801 -17.95 5.42 27.17
N TYR A 802 -18.71 6.29 26.50
CA TYR A 802 -20.02 6.71 26.96
C TYR A 802 -21.03 6.95 25.82
N THR A 803 -22.31 6.93 26.19
CA THR A 803 -23.45 7.26 25.34
C THR A 803 -24.41 8.18 26.09
N THR A 804 -25.15 9.02 25.38
CA THR A 804 -26.16 9.95 25.95
C THR A 804 -27.57 9.70 25.41
N ASP A 805 -27.69 8.81 24.43
CA ASP A 805 -28.94 8.40 23.78
C ASP A 805 -29.56 7.15 24.43
N GLY A 806 -28.94 6.63 25.49
CA GLY A 806 -29.38 5.43 26.19
C GLY A 806 -28.93 4.11 25.56
N SER A 807 -28.17 4.11 24.46
CA SER A 807 -27.57 2.90 23.88
C SER A 807 -26.45 2.33 24.78
N LYS A 808 -26.11 1.03 24.67
CA LYS A 808 -25.06 0.42 25.51
C LYS A 808 -23.69 0.90 25.01
N PRO A 809 -22.84 1.55 25.85
CA PRO A 809 -21.47 1.86 25.47
C PRO A 809 -20.66 0.56 25.32
N HIS A 810 -19.69 0.58 24.41
CA HIS A 810 -18.76 -0.51 24.13
C HIS A 810 -17.41 0.07 23.69
N TRP A 811 -16.36 -0.75 23.74
CA TRP A 811 -15.03 -0.38 23.26
C TRP A 811 -15.06 -0.01 21.77
N ILE A 812 -14.49 1.13 21.39
CA ILE A 812 -14.44 1.54 19.98
C ILE A 812 -13.24 0.88 19.30
N ASP A 813 -13.51 0.00 18.34
CA ASP A 813 -12.52 -0.58 17.41
C ASP A 813 -12.99 -0.44 15.95
N ALA A 814 -12.13 -0.85 15.01
CA ALA A 814 -12.41 -0.76 13.56
C ALA A 814 -13.66 -1.53 13.12
N THR A 815 -14.09 -2.52 13.90
CA THR A 815 -15.24 -3.39 13.61
C THR A 815 -16.53 -2.97 14.33
N HIS A 816 -16.45 -2.09 15.34
CA HIS A 816 -17.60 -1.62 16.13
C HIS A 816 -17.67 -0.08 16.28
N PRO A 817 -17.79 0.70 15.19
CA PRO A 817 -17.81 2.17 15.23
C PRO A 817 -19.17 2.77 15.66
N GLY A 818 -20.00 2.04 16.41
CA GLY A 818 -21.37 2.44 16.79
C GLY A 818 -21.45 3.80 17.52
N PRO A 819 -22.66 4.29 17.88
CA PRO A 819 -22.89 5.64 18.42
C PRO A 819 -22.38 5.84 19.86
N VAL A 820 -21.09 5.57 20.08
CA VAL A 820 -20.37 5.64 21.34
C VAL A 820 -19.29 6.72 21.24
N SER A 821 -19.08 7.45 22.32
CA SER A 821 -18.08 8.51 22.40
C SER A 821 -16.96 8.13 23.36
N ARG A 822 -15.71 8.37 22.96
CA ARG A 822 -14.55 8.28 23.85
C ARG A 822 -14.53 9.49 24.78
N TYR A 823 -14.38 9.26 26.07
CA TYR A 823 -14.33 10.32 27.07
C TYR A 823 -12.98 11.04 27.01
N THR A 824 -12.99 12.33 26.69
CA THR A 824 -11.78 13.17 26.56
C THR A 824 -11.79 14.39 27.49
N GLY A 825 -12.91 14.63 28.19
CA GLY A 825 -13.10 15.75 29.10
C GLY A 825 -14.52 15.80 29.66
N PRO A 826 -14.82 16.76 30.55
CA PRO A 826 -16.13 16.88 31.18
C PRO A 826 -17.29 16.95 30.16
N ILE A 827 -18.38 16.26 30.46
CA ILE A 827 -19.57 16.21 29.60
C ILE A 827 -20.58 17.24 30.10
N HIS A 828 -20.96 18.19 29.23
CA HIS A 828 -21.94 19.22 29.55
C HIS A 828 -23.37 18.68 29.49
N ILE A 829 -24.08 18.71 30.61
CA ILE A 829 -25.49 18.32 30.74
C ILE A 829 -26.31 19.59 30.90
N SER A 830 -27.16 19.88 29.91
CA SER A 830 -28.03 21.07 29.88
C SER A 830 -29.53 20.75 29.82
N GLY A 831 -29.87 19.46 29.85
CA GLY A 831 -31.22 18.95 29.75
C GLY A 831 -31.28 17.47 30.14
N THR A 832 -32.49 16.89 30.10
CA THR A 832 -32.75 15.50 30.49
C THR A 832 -31.91 14.55 29.65
N THR A 833 -30.98 13.83 30.29
CA THR A 833 -29.96 13.02 29.62
C THR A 833 -29.79 11.68 30.34
N THR A 834 -29.77 10.58 29.59
CA THR A 834 -29.36 9.27 30.09
C THR A 834 -27.91 9.03 29.71
N LEU A 835 -26.99 9.30 30.64
CA LEU A 835 -25.56 9.10 30.45
C LEU A 835 -25.20 7.68 30.88
N ARG A 836 -24.72 6.87 29.95
CA ARG A 836 -24.21 5.51 30.21
C ARG A 836 -22.72 5.47 29.94
N ALA A 837 -21.93 4.85 30.81
CA ALA A 837 -20.49 4.75 30.63
C ALA A 837 -19.94 3.37 31.02
N MET A 838 -18.80 3.01 30.43
CA MET A 838 -17.96 1.88 30.81
C MET A 838 -16.49 2.26 30.67
N ALA A 839 -15.61 1.59 31.42
CA ALA A 839 -14.17 1.69 31.28
C ALA A 839 -13.56 0.37 30.82
N ALA A 840 -12.49 0.46 30.04
CA ALA A 840 -11.84 -0.70 29.44
C ALA A 840 -10.35 -0.47 29.25
N LYS A 841 -9.61 -1.57 29.16
CA LYS A 841 -8.16 -1.57 28.98
C LYS A 841 -7.77 -2.88 28.29
N PRO A 842 -6.92 -2.85 27.24
CA PRO A 842 -6.43 -4.07 26.61
C PRO A 842 -5.81 -5.03 27.64
N GLY A 843 -6.15 -6.32 27.54
CA GLY A 843 -5.70 -7.37 28.46
C GLY A 843 -6.43 -7.43 29.81
N TYR A 844 -7.45 -6.58 30.05
CA TYR A 844 -8.23 -6.54 31.30
C TYR A 844 -9.72 -6.73 30.99
N LEU A 845 -10.49 -7.22 31.96
CA LEU A 845 -11.94 -7.23 31.87
C LEU A 845 -12.50 -5.82 32.02
N ASP A 846 -13.15 -5.34 30.96
CA ASP A 846 -13.93 -4.10 30.96
C ASP A 846 -14.99 -4.10 32.07
N THR A 847 -15.31 -2.92 32.57
CA THR A 847 -16.35 -2.72 33.58
C THR A 847 -17.72 -3.11 33.04
N ASN A 848 -18.68 -3.30 33.95
CA ASN A 848 -20.09 -3.18 33.65
C ASN A 848 -20.41 -1.76 33.12
N VAL A 849 -21.64 -1.59 32.62
CA VAL A 849 -22.15 -0.29 32.21
C VAL A 849 -22.84 0.39 33.37
N ASP A 850 -22.32 1.54 33.79
CA ASP A 850 -22.98 2.43 34.73
C ASP A 850 -23.95 3.35 34.01
N THR A 851 -25.07 3.66 34.67
CA THR A 851 -26.13 4.53 34.11
C THR A 851 -26.53 5.62 35.10
N HIS A 852 -26.29 6.86 34.70
CA HIS A 852 -26.71 8.07 35.40
C HIS A 852 -27.75 8.83 34.56
N THR A 853 -28.98 8.91 35.05
CA THR A 853 -30.04 9.71 34.43
C THR A 853 -30.17 11.04 35.16
N TYR A 854 -29.98 12.13 34.42
CA TYR A 854 -30.19 13.49 34.89
C TYR A 854 -31.50 14.01 34.32
N ILE A 855 -32.41 14.46 35.17
CA ILE A 855 -33.77 14.82 34.79
C ILE A 855 -33.97 16.32 35.00
N PHE A 856 -34.21 17.04 33.91
CA PHE A 856 -34.56 18.45 33.92
C PHE A 856 -36.08 18.57 33.80
N VAL A 857 -36.73 19.04 34.87
CA VAL A 857 -38.20 19.08 34.94
C VAL A 857 -38.77 19.88 33.77
N ASP A 858 -38.09 20.95 33.37
CA ASP A 858 -38.46 21.82 32.24
C ASP A 858 -38.49 21.10 30.89
N ASP A 859 -37.70 20.04 30.70
CA ASP A 859 -37.75 19.21 29.50
C ASP A 859 -38.89 18.19 29.60
N VAL A 860 -39.06 17.58 30.78
CA VAL A 860 -40.10 16.57 31.03
C VAL A 860 -41.49 17.18 30.86
N VAL A 861 -41.73 18.39 31.40
CA VAL A 861 -43.04 19.06 31.24
C VAL A 861 -43.32 19.48 29.80
N ARG A 862 -42.30 19.54 28.94
CA ARG A 862 -42.47 19.83 27.50
C ARG A 862 -42.38 18.56 26.64
N GLN A 863 -42.22 17.39 27.26
CA GLN A 863 -42.10 16.12 26.56
C GLN A 863 -43.42 15.79 25.86
N THR A 864 -43.35 15.65 24.54
CA THR A 864 -44.49 15.22 23.72
C THR A 864 -44.27 13.80 23.20
N TYR A 865 -45.38 13.13 22.87
CA TYR A 865 -45.33 11.82 22.21
C TYR A 865 -44.44 11.84 20.95
N GLN A 866 -44.57 12.87 20.10
CA GLN A 866 -43.81 12.99 18.86
C GLN A 866 -42.32 13.27 19.10
N ALA A 867 -41.98 14.16 20.04
CA ALA A 867 -40.58 14.45 20.38
C ALA A 867 -39.88 13.22 20.97
N THR A 868 -40.60 12.40 21.75
CA THR A 868 -40.04 11.19 22.34
C THR A 868 -39.79 10.10 21.30
N LEU A 869 -40.67 9.95 20.31
CA LEU A 869 -40.41 9.05 19.17
C LEU A 869 -39.24 9.54 18.31
N ALA A 870 -39.12 10.85 18.08
CA ALA A 870 -38.00 11.42 17.33
C ALA A 870 -36.64 11.22 18.04
N ALA A 871 -36.65 11.13 19.38
CA ALA A 871 -35.49 10.80 20.20
C ALA A 871 -35.16 9.29 20.23
N GLY A 872 -35.85 8.45 19.44
CA GLY A 872 -35.53 7.03 19.28
C GLY A 872 -36.24 6.08 20.26
N PHE A 873 -37.19 6.55 21.07
CA PHE A 873 -37.92 5.69 21.99
C PHE A 873 -38.89 4.74 21.25
N PRO A 874 -39.04 3.48 21.69
CA PRO A 874 -39.78 2.46 20.96
C PRO A 874 -41.28 2.76 20.92
N THR A 875 -41.95 2.47 19.80
CA THR A 875 -43.41 2.69 19.62
C THR A 875 -44.27 1.64 20.34
N SER A 876 -43.68 0.64 20.99
CA SER A 876 -44.38 -0.37 21.78
C SER A 876 -43.51 -0.98 22.87
N TRP A 877 -44.08 -1.27 24.05
CA TRP A 877 -43.48 -2.13 25.06
C TRP A 877 -44.26 -3.44 25.14
N GLY A 878 -43.71 -4.52 24.60
CA GLY A 878 -44.33 -5.85 24.65
C GLY A 878 -45.75 -5.91 24.07
N GLY A 879 -46.03 -5.13 23.01
CA GLY A 879 -47.36 -5.03 22.38
C GLY A 879 -48.27 -3.94 22.92
N THR A 880 -47.85 -3.17 23.94
CA THR A 880 -48.61 -2.02 24.47
C THR A 880 -48.09 -0.72 23.89
N SER A 881 -48.98 0.17 23.43
CA SER A 881 -48.60 1.52 23.00
C SER A 881 -48.18 2.37 24.21
N PRO A 882 -46.95 2.92 24.23
CA PRO A 882 -46.51 3.84 25.27
C PRO A 882 -47.21 5.18 25.18
N ASP A 883 -47.37 5.83 26.34
CA ASP A 883 -47.77 7.22 26.46
C ASP A 883 -46.57 8.03 26.96
N TYR A 884 -45.86 8.67 26.02
CA TYR A 884 -44.62 9.39 26.28
C TYR A 884 -44.81 10.89 26.49
N GLY A 885 -46.04 11.39 26.45
CA GLY A 885 -46.34 12.78 26.75
C GLY A 885 -46.67 12.96 28.24
N MET A 886 -46.20 14.05 28.84
CA MET A 886 -46.79 14.46 30.11
C MET A 886 -48.24 14.88 29.87
N ASP A 887 -49.15 14.37 30.71
CA ASP A 887 -50.59 14.60 30.58
C ASP A 887 -50.90 16.11 30.63
N PRO A 888 -51.53 16.70 29.58
CA PRO A 888 -51.90 18.11 29.57
C PRO A 888 -52.77 18.55 30.75
N ASP A 889 -53.53 17.63 31.37
CA ASP A 889 -54.31 17.90 32.59
C ASP A 889 -53.41 18.11 33.83
N VAL A 890 -52.15 17.68 33.78
CA VAL A 890 -51.13 17.82 34.84
C VAL A 890 -50.25 19.06 34.63
N ILE A 891 -49.85 19.37 33.40
CA ILE A 891 -48.88 20.43 33.07
C ILE A 891 -49.50 21.71 32.48
N GLY A 892 -50.79 21.70 32.13
CA GLY A 892 -51.47 22.81 31.45
C GLY A 892 -51.24 22.83 29.94
N THR A 893 -51.86 23.80 29.25
CA THR A 893 -51.71 23.96 27.79
C THR A 893 -50.56 24.89 27.44
N PHE A 894 -49.74 24.58 26.43
CA PHE A 894 -48.64 25.43 25.96
C PHE A 894 -48.94 26.01 24.57
N ASP A 895 -48.40 27.20 24.26
CA ASP A 895 -48.52 27.83 22.95
C ASP A 895 -47.58 27.18 21.92
N ALA A 896 -47.72 27.59 20.66
CA ALA A 896 -46.90 27.06 19.57
C ALA A 896 -45.39 27.33 19.72
N ASN A 897 -45.00 28.19 20.67
CA ASN A 897 -43.62 28.50 21.02
C ASN A 897 -43.17 27.80 22.32
N GLY A 898 -44.02 26.96 22.92
CA GLY A 898 -43.72 26.23 24.16
C GLY A 898 -43.91 27.04 25.46
N ASN A 899 -44.60 28.18 25.42
CA ASN A 899 -44.92 28.95 26.63
C ASN A 899 -46.24 28.49 27.26
N PRO A 900 -46.36 28.40 28.60
CA PRO A 900 -47.60 28.02 29.24
C PRO A 900 -48.71 29.05 28.94
N ILE A 901 -49.83 28.56 28.39
CA ILE A 901 -51.10 29.27 28.22
C ILE A 901 -51.97 28.93 29.45
N GLY A 902 -51.84 29.73 30.50
CA GLY A 902 -52.71 29.67 31.68
C GLY A 902 -51.96 29.49 32.99
#